data_AF-A0A1S2YD73-F1
#
_entry.id   AF-A0A1S2YD73-F1
#
_cell.length_a   1.000
_cell.length_b   1.000
_cell.length_c   1.000
_cell.angle_alpha   90.00
_cell.angle_beta   90.00
_cell.angle_gamma   90.00
#
_symmetry.space_group_name_H-M   'P 1'
#
loop_
_entity.id
_entity.type
_entity.pdbx_description
1 polymer ?
#
loop_
_entity_poly.entity_id
_entity_poly.type
_entity_poly.pdbx_seq_one_letter_code
_entity_poly.pdbx_strand_id
1 'polypeptide(L)'
;MALCRTGPNPILESNGLAYLDRNLSTRLVLPVPLRFAGQLSNGSRRKHKGVCSSSLRRAAPASSMESHEEDPNTISVCLEEELDHVTRFKMSDFKVLDHVSIGLGGRADEVVFEGKVKDSGSPLYNTRVVLRKLYSAQAQRRGKRAIEVLKKLVRRKLLYHSYSMQVHGYISLPASDDGSSFILVHGYHGSFSLRHWLQQSDWLPTLEATLALDEESVRKVGEDTTGGPAISRQLRLIRILMRDLLIGVNYLHSHGLAHTELRLENVHISPIDRHIKVGILGNAADFCEDGSNSGSMENMDRRQMMIAFDMRCVGFIMAKMVMKELMDPLIFAKFKSFLTKGNDPSCLREFMLEILGRSSPFGNAGLQILDRNWGAGWHLLSLLLATKPSRRISCLDALRHPFLCGPRWRVVPSMDIIRWGLGCTAIRISEEYIYRQPQRSRLAHFIDLMEMLNPHPKPKNWLELLPGKWRLLYCTGKHVGLTLRQPPIRVLVGDLHLTVRRASKLKANLSFTSDIGFSVMIGPDWPHDKAGERGRLQVISSFTLRAGRRLYLKQDNTSEKHSFGPSGNEEALAQKFSSKKWRKITPFKEFPSSLPAAKLVSSDIDVTMNLDDPLNQNIDTATNVLQELRTQIPPEIFDLSKIVCGTYVDSRLLVLRGVNGSALLFTRSFVDRNSSS
;
A
#
# COMPACT_ATOMS: atom_id res chain seq x y z
N MET A 1 14.08 -43.47 -18.60
CA MET A 1 13.16 -44.30 -19.41
C MET A 1 11.80 -43.62 -19.39
N ALA A 2 11.07 -43.32 -20.46
CA ALA A 2 11.06 -43.80 -21.85
C ALA A 2 11.39 -42.70 -22.88
N LEU A 3 11.64 -43.16 -24.11
CA LEU A 3 12.27 -42.50 -25.24
C LEU A 3 11.32 -41.61 -26.06
N CYS A 4 11.88 -40.53 -26.61
CA CYS A 4 11.36 -39.79 -27.75
C CYS A 4 11.50 -40.60 -29.07
N ARG A 5 10.65 -40.32 -30.06
CA ARG A 5 11.01 -40.29 -31.48
C ARG A 5 10.02 -39.40 -32.26
N THR A 6 10.47 -38.25 -32.78
CA THR A 6 10.78 -37.94 -34.21
C THR A 6 9.53 -37.74 -35.07
N GLY A 7 9.33 -36.69 -35.84
CA GLY A 7 10.23 -35.71 -36.46
C GLY A 7 9.41 -34.83 -37.44
N PRO A 8 9.99 -34.19 -38.47
CA PRO A 8 9.94 -32.73 -38.65
C PRO A 8 9.23 -32.23 -39.93
N ASN A 9 9.21 -30.89 -40.08
CA ASN A 9 9.31 -30.06 -41.31
C ASN A 9 8.13 -29.15 -41.75
N PRO A 10 8.43 -28.03 -42.49
CA PRO A 10 7.85 -26.69 -42.32
C PRO A 10 7.15 -26.13 -43.60
N ILE A 11 7.03 -24.78 -43.71
CA ILE A 11 6.73 -23.92 -44.92
C ILE A 11 5.26 -23.42 -44.96
N LEU A 12 4.97 -22.14 -44.71
CA LEU A 12 4.95 -20.91 -45.58
C LEU A 12 3.76 -20.84 -46.57
N GLU A 13 2.94 -19.79 -46.39
CA GLU A 13 2.05 -19.04 -47.31
C GLU A 13 1.20 -19.77 -48.39
N SER A 14 -0.12 -19.54 -48.37
CA SER A 14 -0.84 -18.86 -49.49
C SER A 14 -2.34 -18.67 -49.23
N ASN A 15 -2.86 -17.59 -49.81
CA ASN A 15 -4.25 -17.12 -49.89
C ASN A 15 -5.24 -18.04 -50.64
N GLY A 16 -6.54 -17.78 -50.43
CA GLY A 16 -7.65 -18.09 -51.37
C GLY A 16 -8.85 -18.74 -50.66
N LEU A 17 -9.93 -17.99 -50.36
CA LEU A 17 -11.22 -17.97 -51.11
C LEU A 17 -11.84 -19.35 -51.35
N ALA A 18 -13.14 -19.63 -51.24
CA ALA A 18 -14.38 -19.00 -50.80
C ALA A 18 -15.50 -20.06 -51.08
N TYR A 19 -16.65 -19.96 -50.42
CA TYR A 19 -18.05 -20.22 -50.89
C TYR A 19 -18.91 -20.54 -49.64
N LEU A 20 -19.74 -19.65 -49.07
CA LEU A 20 -20.95 -18.93 -49.53
C LEU A 20 -22.16 -19.84 -49.83
N ASP A 21 -23.18 -19.76 -48.97
CA ASP A 21 -24.60 -19.50 -49.32
C ASP A 21 -25.29 -18.87 -48.08
N ARG A 22 -25.65 -17.57 -48.12
CA ARG A 22 -26.91 -16.93 -48.63
C ARG A 22 -28.12 -17.24 -47.74
N ASN A 23 -29.06 -16.34 -47.41
CA ASN A 23 -29.34 -14.91 -47.62
C ASN A 23 -30.53 -14.59 -46.66
N LEU A 24 -30.77 -13.38 -46.17
CA LEU A 24 -31.52 -12.33 -46.87
C LEU A 24 -31.31 -10.94 -46.23
N SER A 25 -31.46 -9.93 -47.08
CA SER A 25 -30.96 -8.56 -47.01
C SER A 25 -32.05 -7.55 -46.64
N THR A 26 -31.67 -6.44 -46.00
CA THR A 26 -32.07 -5.08 -46.39
C THR A 26 -30.95 -4.05 -46.08
N ARG A 27 -30.51 -3.36 -47.14
CA ARG A 27 -29.57 -2.20 -47.28
C ARG A 27 -30.17 -0.89 -46.68
N LEU A 28 -29.52 0.27 -46.45
CA LEU A 28 -28.21 0.95 -46.65
C LEU A 28 -28.28 2.20 -45.70
N VAL A 29 -27.22 2.85 -45.21
CA VAL A 29 -26.44 3.95 -45.86
C VAL A 29 -25.28 4.34 -44.92
N LEU A 30 -24.08 4.52 -45.48
CA LEU A 30 -22.85 5.00 -44.84
C LEU A 30 -22.76 6.54 -44.87
N PRO A 31 -22.09 7.21 -43.91
CA PRO A 31 -21.48 8.52 -44.17
C PRO A 31 -19.95 8.47 -44.20
N VAL A 32 -19.42 9.15 -45.21
CA VAL A 32 -18.02 9.41 -45.60
C VAL A 32 -17.35 10.42 -44.64
N PRO A 33 -16.01 10.39 -44.45
CA PRO A 33 -15.29 11.26 -43.54
C PRO A 33 -14.90 12.60 -44.18
N LEU A 34 -15.24 13.72 -43.54
CA LEU A 34 -14.79 15.07 -43.95
C LEU A 34 -13.53 15.49 -43.19
N ARG A 35 -12.43 15.66 -43.92
CA ARG A 35 -11.28 16.50 -43.54
C ARG A 35 -11.53 17.92 -44.04
N PHE A 36 -11.24 18.93 -43.23
CA PHE A 36 -10.82 20.25 -43.73
C PHE A 36 -9.75 20.87 -42.84
N ALA A 37 -8.79 21.50 -43.52
CA ALA A 37 -7.60 22.17 -43.02
C ALA A 37 -7.94 23.54 -42.40
N GLY A 38 -7.01 24.05 -41.57
CA GLY A 38 -7.22 25.25 -40.76
C GLY A 38 -6.96 26.59 -41.43
N GLN A 39 -7.22 27.65 -40.69
CA GLN A 39 -6.55 28.95 -40.81
C GLN A 39 -6.70 29.76 -39.51
N LEU A 40 -5.63 30.46 -39.16
CA LEU A 40 -5.55 31.48 -38.11
C LEU A 40 -6.24 32.77 -38.56
N SER A 41 -6.93 33.49 -37.65
CA SER A 41 -6.86 34.96 -37.57
C SER A 41 -7.46 35.54 -36.27
N ASN A 42 -6.70 36.52 -35.77
CA ASN A 42 -6.86 37.56 -34.74
C ASN A 42 -8.19 37.82 -34.00
N GLY A 43 -8.08 37.90 -32.66
CA GLY A 43 -8.07 39.19 -31.94
C GLY A 43 -9.38 39.93 -31.69
N SER A 44 -9.91 39.81 -30.46
CA SER A 44 -10.69 40.88 -29.80
C SER A 44 -10.60 40.74 -28.28
N ARG A 45 -10.01 41.77 -27.64
CA ARG A 45 -10.00 42.01 -26.18
C ARG A 45 -11.39 42.47 -25.75
N ARG A 46 -11.94 41.89 -24.68
CA ARG A 46 -12.85 42.61 -23.77
C ARG A 46 -12.47 42.38 -22.30
N LYS A 47 -12.29 43.51 -21.62
CA LYS A 47 -11.99 43.71 -20.19
C LYS A 47 -13.27 43.63 -19.34
N HIS A 48 -13.04 43.61 -18.02
CA HIS A 48 -13.90 43.90 -16.85
C HIS A 48 -14.25 42.65 -16.02
N LYS A 49 -14.20 42.66 -14.68
CA LYS A 49 -13.83 43.67 -13.67
C LYS A 49 -13.54 42.89 -12.38
N GLY A 50 -12.45 43.23 -11.69
CA GLY A 50 -12.18 42.74 -10.34
C GLY A 50 -13.08 43.44 -9.32
N VAL A 51 -13.48 42.71 -8.29
CA VAL A 51 -14.12 43.27 -7.09
C VAL A 51 -13.25 42.90 -5.90
N CYS A 52 -12.55 43.92 -5.39
CA CYS A 52 -11.95 43.95 -4.06
C CYS A 52 -13.07 44.21 -3.04
N SER A 53 -13.08 43.48 -1.92
CA SER A 53 -13.89 43.83 -0.75
C SER A 53 -13.00 44.49 0.31
N SER A 54 -13.27 45.78 0.52
CA SER A 54 -12.68 46.63 1.55
C SER A 54 -13.28 46.35 2.93
N SER A 55 -12.43 46.42 3.94
CA SER A 55 -12.76 46.54 5.36
C SER A 55 -13.57 47.80 5.66
N LEU A 56 -14.65 47.69 6.44
CA LEU A 56 -15.28 48.83 7.11
C LEU A 56 -15.79 48.39 8.50
N ARG A 57 -15.07 48.85 9.53
CA ARG A 57 -15.49 48.94 10.92
C ARG A 57 -16.28 50.23 11.13
N ARG A 58 -17.39 50.16 11.88
CA ARG A 58 -17.99 51.19 12.78
C ARG A 58 -19.40 50.70 13.15
N ALA A 59 -20.00 50.93 14.30
CA ALA A 59 -19.63 51.28 15.68
C ALA A 59 -20.98 51.22 16.44
N ALA A 60 -20.98 50.75 17.69
CA ALA A 60 -22.17 50.72 18.55
C ALA A 60 -22.51 52.13 19.11
N PRO A 61 -23.74 52.37 19.58
CA PRO A 61 -24.02 53.36 20.59
C PRO A 61 -24.16 52.71 21.98
N ALA A 62 -23.65 53.41 22.99
CA ALA A 62 -23.69 53.05 24.40
C ALA A 62 -24.76 53.88 25.14
N SER A 63 -25.48 53.23 26.07
CA SER A 63 -26.13 53.79 27.27
C SER A 63 -26.75 52.61 28.02
N SER A 64 -26.71 52.44 29.34
CA SER A 64 -26.20 53.19 30.48
C SER A 64 -26.23 52.20 31.66
N MET A 65 -25.30 52.32 32.60
CA MET A 65 -25.30 51.55 33.85
C MET A 65 -26.50 51.92 34.70
N GLU A 66 -27.14 50.91 35.30
CA GLU A 66 -27.65 50.97 36.66
C GLU A 66 -27.58 49.56 37.28
N SER A 67 -27.03 49.51 38.48
CA SER A 67 -26.78 48.33 39.31
C SER A 67 -28.04 47.88 40.05
N HIS A 68 -28.29 46.57 40.16
CA HIS A 68 -28.73 45.94 41.42
C HIS A 68 -28.68 44.41 41.33
N GLU A 69 -27.98 43.85 42.32
CA GLU A 69 -28.16 42.57 43.04
C GLU A 69 -28.17 41.22 42.31
N GLU A 70 -27.33 40.34 42.86
CA GLU A 70 -27.10 38.95 42.48
C GLU A 70 -28.30 38.07 42.82
N ASP A 71 -28.76 37.27 41.85
CA ASP A 71 -29.65 36.13 42.07
C ASP A 71 -29.02 34.87 41.43
N PRO A 72 -28.74 33.80 42.18
CA PRO A 72 -27.97 32.66 41.69
C PRO A 72 -28.87 31.59 41.05
N ASN A 73 -29.66 31.94 40.02
CA ASN A 73 -30.52 30.95 39.34
C ASN A 73 -30.65 31.07 37.81
N THR A 74 -29.85 31.90 37.14
CA THR A 74 -30.02 32.18 35.69
C THR A 74 -29.05 31.41 34.78
N ILE A 75 -28.51 30.26 35.23
CA ILE A 75 -27.63 29.40 34.39
C ILE A 75 -28.44 28.36 33.59
N SER A 76 -29.72 28.16 33.91
CA SER A 76 -30.55 27.11 33.29
C SER A 76 -31.23 27.50 31.97
N VAL A 77 -31.28 28.78 31.59
CA VAL A 77 -32.18 29.25 30.51
C VAL A 77 -31.44 29.58 29.19
N CYS A 78 -30.12 29.72 29.21
CA CYS A 78 -29.36 30.08 27.99
C CYS A 78 -28.95 28.90 27.09
N LEU A 79 -29.33 27.66 27.42
CA LEU A 79 -28.97 26.45 26.64
C LEU A 79 -30.09 25.95 25.70
N GLU A 80 -31.31 26.50 25.79
CA GLU A 80 -32.45 25.99 25.02
C GLU A 80 -32.69 26.71 23.68
N GLU A 81 -32.18 27.92 23.48
CA GLU A 81 -32.53 28.75 22.31
C GLU A 81 -31.73 28.49 21.01
N GLU A 82 -30.79 27.53 20.97
CA GLU A 82 -30.02 27.17 19.75
C GLU A 82 -30.19 25.69 19.29
N LEU A 83 -31.42 25.16 19.36
CA LEU A 83 -31.74 23.76 19.00
C LEU A 83 -32.44 23.56 17.64
N ASP A 84 -32.57 24.59 16.81
CA ASP A 84 -33.43 24.63 15.60
C ASP A 84 -33.19 23.59 14.48
N HIS A 85 -32.17 22.73 14.56
CA HIS A 85 -31.80 21.81 13.47
C HIS A 85 -31.72 20.33 13.85
N VAL A 86 -31.97 19.98 15.12
CA VAL A 86 -31.88 18.60 15.62
C VAL A 86 -33.18 18.26 16.31
N THR A 87 -33.92 17.29 15.76
CA THR A 87 -35.25 16.95 16.27
C THR A 87 -35.13 16.15 17.57
N ARG A 88 -35.79 16.64 18.62
CA ARG A 88 -36.01 15.87 19.86
C ARG A 88 -37.24 15.00 19.64
N PHE A 89 -37.06 13.69 19.66
CA PHE A 89 -38.15 12.73 19.49
C PHE A 89 -38.63 12.18 20.85
N LYS A 90 -39.85 11.65 20.87
CA LYS A 90 -40.38 10.83 21.96
C LYS A 90 -40.26 9.36 21.59
N MET A 91 -40.11 8.49 22.59
CA MET A 91 -40.04 7.04 22.35
C MET A 91 -41.31 6.49 21.70
N SER A 92 -42.46 7.10 21.98
CA SER A 92 -43.77 6.80 21.36
C SER A 92 -43.80 6.98 19.84
N ASP A 93 -42.89 7.81 19.30
CA ASP A 93 -42.86 8.15 17.87
C ASP A 93 -42.31 6.98 17.02
N PHE A 94 -41.82 5.92 17.66
CA PHE A 94 -41.20 4.78 17.01
C PHE A 94 -41.92 3.47 17.32
N LYS A 95 -42.03 2.62 16.31
CA LYS A 95 -42.27 1.19 16.47
C LYS A 95 -40.92 0.48 16.52
N VAL A 96 -40.50 0.03 17.69
CA VAL A 96 -39.29 -0.81 17.83
C VAL A 96 -39.56 -2.15 17.13
N LEU A 97 -38.59 -2.63 16.36
CA LEU A 97 -38.62 -3.92 15.69
C LEU A 97 -37.89 -4.96 16.53
N ASP A 98 -38.35 -6.22 16.47
CA ASP A 98 -37.83 -7.32 17.31
C ASP A 98 -36.43 -7.82 16.90
N HIS A 99 -35.87 -7.28 15.80
CA HIS A 99 -34.56 -7.66 15.27
C HIS A 99 -33.56 -6.50 15.34
N VAL A 100 -32.35 -6.81 15.76
CA VAL A 100 -31.18 -5.92 15.67
C VAL A 100 -30.28 -6.45 14.55
N SER A 101 -30.04 -5.63 13.53
CA SER A 101 -29.13 -5.98 12.44
C SER A 101 -27.76 -6.43 12.94
N ILE A 102 -27.31 -7.58 12.41
CA ILE A 102 -26.03 -8.24 12.65
C ILE A 102 -24.91 -7.39 12.04
N GLY A 103 -24.54 -6.30 12.70
CA GLY A 103 -23.57 -5.35 12.16
C GLY A 103 -23.56 -3.98 12.81
N LEU A 104 -24.66 -3.64 13.49
CA LEU A 104 -24.78 -2.44 14.30
C LEU A 104 -24.18 -2.61 15.70
N GLY A 105 -23.41 -3.69 15.93
CA GLY A 105 -22.85 -4.07 17.23
C GLY A 105 -22.33 -2.87 18.01
N GLY A 106 -23.06 -2.57 19.10
CA GLY A 106 -22.68 -1.53 20.05
C GLY A 106 -21.39 -1.93 20.77
N ARG A 107 -20.70 -0.92 21.29
CA ARG A 107 -19.72 -1.17 22.35
C ARG A 107 -20.45 -1.77 23.57
N ALA A 108 -19.71 -2.35 24.52
CA ALA A 108 -20.30 -2.95 25.72
C ALA A 108 -21.23 -1.99 26.52
N ASP A 109 -21.11 -0.68 26.30
CA ASP A 109 -21.89 0.38 26.92
C ASP A 109 -23.05 0.93 26.05
N GLU A 110 -23.42 0.24 24.97
CA GLU A 110 -24.42 0.67 24.00
C GLU A 110 -25.35 -0.49 23.57
N VAL A 111 -26.65 -0.22 23.44
CA VAL A 111 -27.61 -1.15 22.85
C VAL A 111 -28.26 -0.50 21.64
N VAL A 112 -28.38 -1.25 20.55
CA VAL A 112 -28.93 -0.76 19.29
C VAL A 112 -30.24 -1.47 18.97
N PHE A 113 -31.24 -0.72 18.54
CA PHE A 113 -32.53 -1.21 18.09
C PHE A 113 -32.84 -0.68 16.70
N GLU A 114 -33.59 -1.44 15.92
CA GLU A 114 -34.22 -0.92 14.72
C GLU A 114 -35.61 -0.38 15.07
N GLY A 115 -35.97 0.75 14.46
CA GLY A 115 -37.26 1.40 14.67
C GLY A 115 -37.86 1.84 13.35
N LYS A 116 -39.19 1.92 13.30
CA LYS A 116 -39.93 2.58 12.22
C LYS A 116 -40.65 3.79 12.76
N VAL A 117 -40.47 4.95 12.14
CA VAL A 117 -41.12 6.19 12.59
C VAL A 117 -42.62 6.12 12.29
N LYS A 118 -43.45 6.32 13.31
CA LYS A 118 -44.91 6.30 13.26
C LYS A 118 -45.54 7.69 13.15
N ASP A 119 -44.82 8.72 13.58
CA ASP A 119 -45.32 10.09 13.54
C ASP A 119 -45.54 10.56 12.10
N SER A 120 -46.80 10.80 11.73
CA SER A 120 -47.21 11.26 10.40
C SER A 120 -46.83 12.71 10.13
N GLY A 121 -46.55 13.50 11.18
CA GLY A 121 -46.04 14.88 11.05
C GLY A 121 -44.53 14.96 10.80
N SER A 122 -43.80 13.86 10.94
CA SER A 122 -42.35 13.82 10.77
C SER A 122 -41.95 13.64 9.30
N PRO A 123 -40.90 14.32 8.80
CA PRO A 123 -40.34 14.06 7.48
C PRO A 123 -39.78 12.64 7.32
N LEU A 124 -39.66 11.88 8.43
CA LEU A 124 -39.19 10.51 8.47
C LEU A 124 -40.34 9.49 8.56
N TYR A 125 -41.61 9.89 8.40
CA TYR A 125 -42.75 8.98 8.50
C TYR A 125 -42.54 7.69 7.67
N ASN A 126 -42.83 6.54 8.27
CA ASN A 126 -42.69 5.21 7.66
C ASN A 126 -41.25 4.82 7.27
N THR A 127 -40.25 5.62 7.66
CA THR A 127 -38.83 5.35 7.39
C THR A 127 -38.23 4.46 8.48
N ARG A 128 -37.30 3.58 8.09
CA ARG A 128 -36.51 2.77 9.03
C ARG A 128 -35.37 3.60 9.60
N VAL A 129 -35.22 3.56 10.91
CA VAL A 129 -34.18 4.26 11.68
C VAL A 129 -33.52 3.29 12.65
N VAL A 130 -32.37 3.70 13.16
CA VAL A 130 -31.64 3.00 14.20
C VAL A 130 -31.65 3.84 15.46
N LEU A 131 -32.07 3.21 16.56
CA LEU A 131 -32.12 3.78 17.90
C LEU A 131 -30.93 3.23 18.70
N ARG A 132 -29.95 4.07 19.00
CA ARG A 132 -28.75 3.69 19.75
C ARG A 132 -28.85 4.22 21.18
N LYS A 133 -29.17 3.34 22.13
CA LYS A 133 -29.26 3.64 23.57
C LYS A 133 -27.88 3.61 24.22
N LEU A 134 -27.52 4.70 24.87
CA LEU A 134 -26.21 4.96 25.47
C LEU A 134 -26.34 4.97 27.00
N TYR A 135 -25.73 3.98 27.66
CA TYR A 135 -25.86 3.80 29.11
C TYR A 135 -24.77 4.53 29.88
N SER A 136 -23.51 4.41 29.48
CA SER A 136 -22.39 5.01 30.22
C SER A 136 -22.33 6.53 30.01
N ALA A 137 -21.87 7.27 31.03
CA ALA A 137 -21.60 8.70 30.91
C ALA A 137 -20.63 9.03 29.76
N GLN A 138 -19.72 8.11 29.42
CA GLN A 138 -18.83 8.27 28.26
C GLN A 138 -19.59 8.11 26.94
N ALA A 139 -20.44 7.09 26.80
CA ALA A 139 -21.29 6.87 25.63
C ALA A 139 -22.21 8.07 25.40
N GLN A 140 -22.85 8.57 26.45
CA GLN A 140 -23.74 9.72 26.37
C GLN A 140 -23.02 10.99 25.91
N ARG A 141 -21.80 11.25 26.42
CA ARG A 141 -20.95 12.33 25.92
C ARG A 141 -20.65 12.20 24.43
N ARG A 142 -20.33 10.98 23.96
CA ARG A 142 -20.12 10.70 22.52
C ARG A 142 -21.38 10.96 21.70
N GLY A 143 -22.55 10.55 22.19
CA GLY A 143 -23.83 10.81 21.55
C GLY A 143 -24.14 12.30 21.41
N LYS A 144 -23.99 13.07 22.50
CA LYS A 144 -24.17 14.53 22.50
C LYS A 144 -23.19 15.23 21.55
N ARG A 145 -21.92 14.84 21.58
CA ARG A 145 -20.89 15.37 20.67
C ARG A 145 -21.19 15.08 19.20
N ALA A 146 -21.77 13.91 18.87
CA ALA A 146 -22.16 13.59 17.50
C ALA A 146 -23.19 14.61 16.96
N ILE A 147 -24.09 15.08 17.83
CA ILE A 147 -25.09 16.10 17.49
C ILE A 147 -24.42 17.47 17.29
N GLU A 148 -23.48 17.85 18.14
CA GLU A 148 -22.71 19.09 18.00
C GLU A 148 -21.92 19.11 16.67
N VAL A 149 -21.28 17.99 16.33
CA VAL A 149 -20.55 17.84 15.06
C VAL A 149 -21.51 17.93 13.87
N LEU A 150 -22.70 17.33 13.97
CA LEU A 150 -23.74 17.49 12.96
C LEU A 150 -24.10 18.98 12.78
N LYS A 151 -24.36 19.71 13.88
CA LYS A 151 -24.68 21.14 13.83
C LYS A 151 -23.62 21.94 13.06
N LYS A 152 -22.33 21.64 13.25
CA LYS A 152 -21.23 22.27 12.50
C LYS A 152 -21.26 21.95 11.00
N LEU A 153 -21.69 20.74 10.62
CA LEU A 153 -21.73 20.26 9.22
C LEU A 153 -23.02 20.64 8.47
N VAL A 154 -24.09 21.03 9.19
CA VAL A 154 -25.41 21.39 8.64
C VAL A 154 -25.36 22.54 7.63
N ARG A 155 -24.37 23.45 7.71
CA ARG A 155 -24.23 24.55 6.74
C ARG A 155 -23.95 24.06 5.30
N ARG A 156 -23.62 22.77 5.08
CA ARG A 156 -23.31 22.18 3.75
C ARG A 156 -23.83 20.74 3.59
N LYS A 157 -25.14 20.55 3.77
CA LYS A 157 -25.88 19.26 3.86
C LYS A 157 -25.57 18.19 2.78
N LEU A 158 -25.44 18.56 1.50
CA LEU A 158 -25.51 17.61 0.38
C LEU A 158 -24.46 16.48 0.41
N LEU A 159 -23.19 16.79 0.69
CA LEU A 159 -22.11 15.77 0.66
C LEU A 159 -22.01 14.97 1.96
N TYR A 160 -22.39 15.57 3.09
CA TYR A 160 -22.49 14.87 4.38
C TYR A 160 -23.50 13.73 4.32
N HIS A 161 -24.66 13.95 3.70
CA HIS A 161 -25.72 12.95 3.59
C HIS A 161 -25.34 11.74 2.73
N SER A 162 -24.45 11.90 1.76
CA SER A 162 -23.99 10.79 0.92
C SER A 162 -23.04 9.88 1.70
N TYR A 163 -21.92 10.41 2.22
CA TYR A 163 -20.80 9.58 2.69
C TYR A 163 -20.71 9.36 4.21
N SER A 164 -21.65 9.89 5.00
CA SER A 164 -21.69 9.71 6.46
C SER A 164 -23.05 9.24 6.95
N MET A 165 -23.08 8.55 8.09
CA MET A 165 -24.34 8.12 8.70
C MET A 165 -25.12 9.34 9.20
N GLN A 166 -26.33 9.48 8.67
CA GLN A 166 -27.19 10.61 8.99
C GLN A 166 -27.72 10.48 10.42
N VAL A 167 -27.41 11.46 11.27
CA VAL A 167 -28.04 11.59 12.59
C VAL A 167 -29.30 12.43 12.40
N HIS A 168 -30.44 11.90 12.81
CA HIS A 168 -31.74 12.58 12.68
C HIS A 168 -32.11 13.35 13.95
N GLY A 169 -31.69 12.87 15.12
CA GLY A 169 -32.05 13.49 16.38
C GLY A 169 -31.73 12.64 17.60
N TYR A 170 -32.38 12.93 18.71
CA TYR A 170 -32.19 12.23 19.97
C TYR A 170 -33.48 12.10 20.77
N ILE A 171 -33.48 11.13 21.68
CA ILE A 171 -34.50 10.95 22.72
C ILE A 171 -33.78 11.08 24.06
N SER A 172 -34.24 12.01 24.88
CA SER A 172 -33.83 12.15 26.28
C SER A 172 -34.91 11.52 27.16
N LEU A 173 -34.61 10.46 27.89
CA LEU A 173 -35.53 9.96 28.90
C LEU A 173 -35.25 10.68 30.24
N PRO A 174 -36.31 11.07 30.98
CA PRO A 174 -36.13 11.59 32.33
C PRO A 174 -35.44 10.55 33.21
N ALA A 175 -34.61 11.02 34.15
CA ALA A 175 -33.90 10.15 35.08
C ALA A 175 -34.90 9.49 36.04
N SER A 176 -35.28 8.24 35.78
CA SER A 176 -35.69 7.32 36.85
C SER A 176 -34.45 6.78 37.56
N ASP A 177 -34.61 6.23 38.77
CA ASP A 177 -33.57 5.79 39.74
C ASP A 177 -32.34 5.01 39.21
N ASP A 178 -32.30 4.63 37.93
CA ASP A 178 -31.21 3.88 37.28
C ASP A 178 -30.40 4.71 36.25
N GLY A 179 -30.45 6.04 36.38
CA GLY A 179 -29.64 6.99 35.59
C GLY A 179 -30.32 7.51 34.32
N SER A 180 -30.03 8.77 33.96
CA SER A 180 -30.55 9.38 32.73
C SER A 180 -30.11 8.58 31.51
N SER A 181 -31.05 8.09 30.68
CA SER A 181 -30.70 7.37 29.45
C SER A 181 -30.85 8.25 28.22
N PHE A 182 -29.84 8.22 27.34
CA PHE A 182 -29.79 9.00 26.11
C PHE A 182 -29.82 8.07 24.90
N ILE A 183 -30.74 8.30 23.98
CA ILE A 183 -30.86 7.51 22.75
C ILE A 183 -30.58 8.41 21.55
N LEU A 184 -29.63 8.02 20.72
CA LEU A 184 -29.33 8.69 19.46
C LEU A 184 -30.14 8.05 18.33
N VAL A 185 -30.80 8.86 17.53
CA VAL A 185 -31.59 8.40 16.36
C VAL A 185 -30.81 8.69 15.09
N HIS A 186 -30.48 7.65 14.34
CA HIS A 186 -29.75 7.79 13.08
C HIS A 186 -30.36 6.94 11.96
N GLY A 187 -30.00 7.26 10.71
CA GLY A 187 -30.50 6.60 9.52
C GLY A 187 -30.11 5.14 9.45
N TYR A 188 -31.01 4.31 8.90
CA TYR A 188 -30.74 2.91 8.60
C TYR A 188 -30.06 2.78 7.24
N HIS A 189 -28.84 2.24 7.21
CA HIS A 189 -28.03 2.10 6.00
C HIS A 189 -27.62 0.64 5.73
N GLY A 190 -28.48 -0.31 6.11
CA GLY A 190 -28.24 -1.74 5.93
C GLY A 190 -27.67 -2.43 7.18
N SER A 191 -27.67 -3.76 7.14
CA SER A 191 -27.49 -4.58 8.33
C SER A 191 -26.04 -4.87 8.71
N PHE A 192 -25.12 -4.84 7.76
CA PHE A 192 -23.74 -5.30 7.95
C PHE A 192 -22.74 -4.13 7.89
N SER A 193 -21.87 -4.03 8.91
CA SER A 193 -20.65 -3.23 8.80
C SER A 193 -19.60 -3.96 7.96
N LEU A 194 -18.59 -3.24 7.48
CA LEU A 194 -17.52 -3.78 6.65
C LEU A 194 -16.80 -4.96 7.35
N ARG A 195 -16.68 -4.92 8.69
CA ARG A 195 -16.18 -6.05 9.48
C ARG A 195 -16.98 -7.34 9.23
N HIS A 196 -18.31 -7.25 9.26
CA HIS A 196 -19.18 -8.41 9.12
C HIS A 196 -19.15 -8.95 7.69
N TRP A 197 -19.13 -8.06 6.69
CA TRP A 197 -18.91 -8.44 5.29
C TRP A 197 -17.63 -9.25 5.12
N LEU A 198 -16.50 -8.80 5.66
CA LEU A 198 -15.22 -9.51 5.51
C LEU A 198 -15.19 -10.87 6.24
N GLN A 199 -16.04 -11.08 7.25
CA GLN A 199 -16.14 -12.34 7.97
C GLN A 199 -16.95 -13.40 7.20
N GLN A 200 -17.90 -12.99 6.35
CA GLN A 200 -18.67 -13.93 5.52
C GLN A 200 -17.76 -14.72 4.55
N SER A 201 -18.15 -15.96 4.24
CA SER A 201 -17.47 -16.83 3.27
C SER A 201 -17.62 -16.32 1.85
N ASP A 202 -18.86 -15.98 1.46
CA ASP A 202 -19.26 -15.63 0.09
C ASP A 202 -19.58 -14.14 -0.05
N TRP A 203 -18.78 -13.31 0.60
CA TRP A 203 -19.00 -11.87 0.64
C TRP A 203 -18.83 -11.21 -0.73
N LEU A 204 -17.96 -11.74 -1.60
CA LEU A 204 -17.59 -11.09 -2.86
C LEU A 204 -18.78 -10.99 -3.84
N PRO A 205 -19.46 -12.09 -4.25
CA PRO A 205 -20.59 -11.99 -5.16
C PRO A 205 -21.78 -11.23 -4.55
N THR A 206 -22.03 -11.46 -3.26
CA THR A 206 -23.13 -10.82 -2.52
C THR A 206 -22.94 -9.31 -2.42
N LEU A 207 -21.71 -8.86 -2.20
CA LEU A 207 -21.39 -7.43 -2.13
C LEU A 207 -21.47 -6.75 -3.50
N GLU A 208 -21.00 -7.42 -4.56
CA GLU A 208 -21.16 -6.89 -5.93
C GLU A 208 -22.64 -6.67 -6.28
N ALA A 209 -23.51 -7.63 -5.92
CA ALA A 209 -24.95 -7.51 -6.10
C ALA A 209 -25.54 -6.36 -5.26
N THR A 210 -25.09 -6.22 -4.01
CA THR A 210 -25.56 -5.16 -3.09
C THR A 210 -25.20 -3.76 -3.58
N LEU A 211 -23.99 -3.59 -4.15
CA LEU A 211 -23.53 -2.32 -4.69
C LEU A 211 -24.09 -2.06 -6.10
N ALA A 212 -24.68 -3.06 -6.76
CA ALA A 212 -25.19 -2.99 -8.12
C ALA A 212 -24.22 -2.25 -9.06
N LEU A 213 -22.96 -2.72 -9.08
CA LEU A 213 -21.86 -2.07 -9.80
C LEU A 213 -22.18 -1.93 -11.29
N ASP A 214 -22.33 -0.70 -11.74
CA ASP A 214 -22.55 -0.35 -13.14
C ASP A 214 -21.22 -0.16 -13.90
N GLU A 215 -21.28 -0.16 -15.22
CA GLU A 215 -20.10 0.07 -16.06
C GLU A 215 -19.41 1.42 -15.77
N GLU A 216 -20.15 2.43 -15.30
CA GLU A 216 -19.59 3.72 -14.92
C GLU A 216 -18.72 3.62 -13.66
N SER A 217 -19.19 2.90 -12.63
CA SER A 217 -18.42 2.65 -11.40
C SER A 217 -17.15 1.84 -11.68
N VAL A 218 -17.21 0.91 -12.63
CA VAL A 218 -16.02 0.18 -13.09
C VAL A 218 -15.05 1.08 -13.87
N ARG A 219 -15.57 1.97 -14.73
CA ARG A 219 -14.76 2.98 -15.45
C ARG A 219 -14.07 3.96 -14.49
N LYS A 220 -14.70 4.31 -13.36
CA LYS A 220 -14.10 5.18 -12.32
C LYS A 220 -12.79 4.64 -11.76
N VAL A 221 -12.61 3.32 -11.70
CA VAL A 221 -11.38 2.66 -11.24
C VAL A 221 -10.48 2.17 -12.39
N GLY A 222 -10.81 2.56 -13.62
CA GLY A 222 -10.00 2.30 -14.81
C GLY A 222 -10.09 0.88 -15.37
N GLU A 223 -11.18 0.17 -15.10
CA GLU A 223 -11.48 -1.15 -15.65
C GLU A 223 -12.63 -1.07 -16.68
N ASP A 224 -12.69 -2.04 -17.60
CA ASP A 224 -13.61 -2.00 -18.74
C ASP A 224 -14.75 -3.02 -18.68
N THR A 225 -14.55 -4.09 -17.91
CA THR A 225 -15.49 -5.21 -17.86
C THR A 225 -15.93 -5.46 -16.43
N THR A 226 -17.21 -5.72 -16.23
CA THR A 226 -17.75 -6.17 -14.94
C THR A 226 -17.33 -7.62 -14.62
N GLY A 227 -17.08 -8.44 -15.65
CA GLY A 227 -16.55 -9.81 -15.50
C GLY A 227 -15.01 -9.87 -15.39
N GLY A 228 -14.52 -10.96 -14.80
CA GLY A 228 -13.08 -11.28 -14.70
C GLY A 228 -12.74 -12.33 -13.64
N PRO A 229 -11.47 -12.76 -13.54
CA PRO A 229 -11.02 -13.64 -12.46
C PRO A 229 -11.33 -13.07 -11.08
N ALA A 230 -11.57 -13.92 -10.09
CA ALA A 230 -11.96 -13.52 -8.72
C ALA A 230 -11.04 -12.43 -8.12
N ILE A 231 -9.72 -12.53 -8.33
CA ILE A 231 -8.73 -11.56 -7.85
C ILE A 231 -8.91 -10.18 -8.50
N SER A 232 -9.26 -10.13 -9.79
CA SER A 232 -9.53 -8.86 -10.49
C SER A 232 -10.81 -8.21 -9.97
N ARG A 233 -11.86 -9.02 -9.77
CA ARG A 233 -13.14 -8.57 -9.18
C ARG A 233 -12.95 -8.04 -7.76
N GLN A 234 -12.22 -8.76 -6.92
CA GLN A 234 -11.89 -8.34 -5.57
C GLN A 234 -11.07 -7.05 -5.54
N LEU A 235 -10.03 -6.93 -6.36
CA LEU A 235 -9.24 -5.70 -6.47
C LEU A 235 -10.10 -4.50 -6.85
N ARG A 236 -11.02 -4.67 -7.81
CA ARG A 236 -11.95 -3.62 -8.22
C ARG A 236 -12.83 -3.16 -7.07
N LEU A 237 -13.47 -4.10 -6.38
CA LEU A 237 -14.30 -3.78 -5.23
C LEU A 237 -13.50 -3.03 -4.16
N ILE A 238 -12.30 -3.50 -3.83
CA ILE A 238 -11.43 -2.83 -2.86
C ILE A 238 -11.13 -1.39 -3.29
N ARG A 239 -10.86 -1.14 -4.58
CA ARG A 239 -10.63 0.22 -5.09
C ARG A 239 -11.85 1.13 -4.93
N ILE A 240 -13.04 0.62 -5.25
CA ILE A 240 -14.31 1.37 -5.13
C ILE A 240 -14.54 1.73 -3.66
N LEU A 241 -14.49 0.73 -2.77
CA LEU A 241 -14.68 0.92 -1.33
C LEU A 241 -13.65 1.88 -0.73
N MET A 242 -12.36 1.74 -1.08
CA MET A 242 -11.31 2.65 -0.62
C MET A 242 -11.55 4.08 -1.11
N ARG A 243 -12.01 4.26 -2.35
CA ARG A 243 -12.30 5.57 -2.91
C ARG A 243 -13.46 6.23 -2.17
N ASP A 244 -14.55 5.51 -1.94
CA ASP A 244 -15.72 6.04 -1.22
C ASP A 244 -15.36 6.43 0.22
N LEU A 245 -14.60 5.55 0.91
CA LEU A 245 -14.09 5.84 2.24
C LEU A 245 -13.23 7.12 2.24
N LEU A 246 -12.28 7.24 1.31
CA LEU A 246 -11.40 8.41 1.22
C LEU A 246 -12.15 9.68 0.83
N ILE A 247 -13.21 9.61 0.01
CA ILE A 247 -14.06 10.76 -0.29
C ILE A 247 -14.76 11.25 0.99
N GLY A 248 -15.33 10.33 1.77
CA GLY A 248 -15.97 10.66 3.06
C GLY A 248 -14.99 11.27 4.06
N VAL A 249 -13.78 10.70 4.20
CA VAL A 249 -12.75 11.23 5.11
C VAL A 249 -12.21 12.57 4.61
N ASN A 250 -11.96 12.72 3.31
CA ASN A 250 -11.52 13.99 2.71
C ASN A 250 -12.54 15.11 2.95
N TYR A 251 -13.84 14.78 2.90
CA TYR A 251 -14.89 15.72 3.22
C TYR A 251 -14.74 16.24 4.65
N LEU A 252 -14.58 15.37 5.66
CA LEU A 252 -14.36 15.78 7.05
C LEU A 252 -13.11 16.66 7.20
N HIS A 253 -11.98 16.22 6.62
CA HIS A 253 -10.70 16.94 6.72
C HIS A 253 -10.74 18.32 6.07
N SER A 254 -11.48 18.47 4.96
CA SER A 254 -11.68 19.76 4.29
C SER A 254 -12.57 20.73 5.09
N HIS A 255 -13.36 20.21 6.04
CA HIS A 255 -14.26 20.99 6.90
C HIS A 255 -13.72 21.17 8.33
N GLY A 256 -12.44 20.91 8.55
CA GLY A 256 -11.83 21.16 9.86
C GLY A 256 -12.03 20.05 10.89
N LEU A 257 -12.50 18.87 10.47
CA LEU A 257 -12.80 17.76 11.39
C LEU A 257 -11.92 16.55 11.08
N ALA A 258 -11.46 15.87 12.12
CA ALA A 258 -10.98 14.48 12.03
C ALA A 258 -12.02 13.54 12.63
N HIS A 259 -12.14 12.34 12.07
CA HIS A 259 -13.07 11.33 12.58
C HIS A 259 -12.56 10.72 13.90
N THR A 260 -11.25 10.48 14.02
CA THR A 260 -10.53 9.90 15.17
C THR A 260 -10.94 8.49 15.62
N GLU A 261 -11.86 7.86 14.90
CA GLU A 261 -12.39 6.53 15.25
C GLU A 261 -12.70 5.69 14.00
N LEU A 262 -11.89 5.82 12.95
CA LEU A 262 -12.06 5.00 11.75
C LEU A 262 -11.64 3.55 12.05
N ARG A 263 -12.61 2.63 11.96
CA ARG A 263 -12.43 1.19 12.14
C ARG A 263 -13.41 0.43 11.26
N LEU A 264 -13.19 -0.87 11.03
CA LEU A 264 -14.08 -1.69 10.19
C LEU A 264 -15.51 -1.77 10.73
N GLU A 265 -15.68 -1.64 12.04
CA GLU A 265 -16.99 -1.61 12.72
C GLU A 265 -17.77 -0.34 12.42
N ASN A 266 -17.06 0.76 12.17
CA ASN A 266 -17.62 2.09 11.96
C ASN A 266 -17.75 2.43 10.47
N VAL A 267 -17.70 1.44 9.58
CA VAL A 267 -17.82 1.61 8.14
C VAL A 267 -18.97 0.73 7.67
N HIS A 268 -20.02 1.34 7.12
CA HIS A 268 -21.23 0.65 6.70
C HIS A 268 -21.37 0.72 5.18
N ILE A 269 -21.98 -0.31 4.59
CA ILE A 269 -22.26 -0.35 3.16
C ILE A 269 -23.75 -0.11 2.98
N SER A 270 -24.11 1.01 2.35
CA SER A 270 -25.51 1.36 2.10
C SER A 270 -25.98 0.70 0.81
N PRO A 271 -26.96 -0.23 0.85
CA PRO A 271 -27.53 -0.81 -0.37
C PRO A 271 -28.30 0.23 -1.19
N ILE A 272 -28.88 1.24 -0.52
CA ILE A 272 -29.68 2.29 -1.13
C ILE A 272 -28.78 3.23 -1.92
N ASP A 273 -27.72 3.72 -1.27
CA ASP A 273 -26.79 4.68 -1.89
C ASP A 273 -25.71 4.00 -2.72
N ARG A 274 -25.59 2.66 -2.65
CA ARG A 274 -24.63 1.83 -3.37
C ARG A 274 -23.16 2.19 -3.13
N HIS A 275 -22.85 2.71 -1.95
CA HIS A 275 -21.49 3.06 -1.54
C HIS A 275 -21.30 2.99 -0.02
N ILE A 276 -20.05 3.17 0.42
CA ILE A 276 -19.69 3.19 1.85
C ILE A 276 -20.17 4.48 2.53
N LYS A 277 -20.72 4.32 3.74
CA LYS A 277 -20.91 5.42 4.70
C LYS A 277 -20.00 5.26 5.90
N VAL A 278 -19.35 6.37 6.25
CA VAL A 278 -18.56 6.49 7.47
C VAL A 278 -19.50 6.63 8.67
N GLY A 279 -19.14 5.98 9.77
CA GLY A 279 -19.94 5.87 10.99
C GLY A 279 -20.20 7.19 11.71
N ILE A 280 -20.87 7.07 12.86
CA ILE A 280 -21.30 8.23 13.66
C ILE A 280 -20.08 8.98 14.21
N LEU A 281 -20.07 10.30 14.03
CA LEU A 281 -18.97 11.19 14.38
C LEU A 281 -18.89 11.54 15.88
N GLY A 282 -19.25 10.61 16.77
CA GLY A 282 -19.31 10.87 18.22
C GLY A 282 -17.97 11.17 18.88
N ASN A 283 -16.85 10.78 18.26
CA ASN A 283 -15.50 11.12 18.70
C ASN A 283 -14.81 12.15 17.80
N ALA A 284 -15.50 12.71 16.80
CA ALA A 284 -14.85 13.59 15.84
C ALA A 284 -14.24 14.81 16.54
N ALA A 285 -13.00 15.12 16.17
CA ALA A 285 -12.23 16.20 16.75
C ALA A 285 -12.18 17.38 15.78
N ASP A 286 -12.36 18.59 16.33
CA ASP A 286 -12.16 19.83 15.58
C ASP A 286 -10.66 20.17 15.53
N PHE A 287 -10.24 20.76 14.42
CA PHE A 287 -8.90 21.30 14.25
C PHE A 287 -8.73 22.63 14.99
N CYS A 288 -9.83 23.37 15.18
CA CYS A 288 -9.88 24.59 15.95
C CYS A 288 -10.68 24.33 17.24
N GLU A 289 -10.01 24.04 18.35
CA GLU A 289 -10.65 24.22 19.65
C GLU A 289 -10.61 25.72 19.97
N ASP A 290 -11.78 26.36 19.92
CA ASP A 290 -12.00 27.75 20.31
C ASP A 290 -11.73 27.90 21.81
N GLY A 291 -10.48 28.24 22.18
CA GLY A 291 -10.17 28.49 23.58
C GLY A 291 -8.71 28.35 24.01
N SER A 292 -7.74 28.75 23.21
CA SER A 292 -6.48 29.28 23.76
C SER A 292 -5.68 29.97 22.65
N ASN A 293 -5.12 31.14 22.97
CA ASN A 293 -4.11 31.81 22.17
C ASN A 293 -2.78 31.02 22.19
N SER A 294 -2.78 29.78 21.70
CA SER A 294 -1.56 29.03 21.42
C SER A 294 -1.16 29.26 19.95
N GLY A 295 0.13 29.45 19.71
CA GLY A 295 0.65 29.99 18.45
C GLY A 295 0.21 29.21 17.21
N SER A 296 0.10 29.91 16.07
CA SER A 296 -0.27 29.37 14.75
C SER A 296 0.46 28.09 14.32
N MET A 297 1.64 27.82 14.90
CA MET A 297 2.48 26.66 14.56
C MET A 297 2.00 25.37 15.27
N GLU A 298 1.56 25.45 16.54
CA GLU A 298 1.09 24.30 17.30
C GLU A 298 -0.27 23.77 16.79
N ASN A 299 -1.15 24.67 16.35
CA ASN A 299 -2.44 24.30 15.77
C ASN A 299 -2.30 23.57 14.43
N MET A 300 -1.30 23.93 13.62
CA MET A 300 -1.00 23.23 12.36
C MET A 300 -0.46 21.83 12.62
N ASP A 301 0.38 21.65 13.64
CA ASP A 301 0.88 20.34 14.05
C ASP A 301 -0.24 19.44 14.58
N ARG A 302 -1.16 19.98 15.40
CA ARG A 302 -2.33 19.24 15.90
C ARG A 302 -3.23 18.76 14.76
N ARG A 303 -3.56 19.65 13.82
CA ARG A 303 -4.33 19.31 12.61
C ARG A 303 -3.65 18.21 11.81
N GLN A 304 -2.35 18.34 11.56
CA GLN A 304 -1.59 17.36 10.80
C GLN A 304 -1.56 16.00 11.51
N MET A 305 -1.39 15.98 12.83
CA MET A 305 -1.42 14.75 13.63
C MET A 305 -2.78 14.04 13.56
N MET A 306 -3.89 14.77 13.65
CA MET A 306 -5.23 14.20 13.58
C MET A 306 -5.58 13.66 12.19
N ILE A 307 -5.27 14.41 11.13
CA ILE A 307 -5.41 13.95 9.75
C ILE A 307 -4.58 12.68 9.53
N ALA A 308 -3.32 12.71 9.96
CA ALA A 308 -2.45 11.56 9.84
C ALA A 308 -3.02 10.36 10.61
N PHE A 309 -3.57 10.56 11.81
CA PHE A 309 -4.17 9.46 12.59
C PHE A 309 -5.29 8.77 11.80
N ASP A 310 -6.23 9.54 11.24
CA ASP A 310 -7.29 8.99 10.40
C ASP A 310 -6.74 8.22 9.19
N MET A 311 -5.73 8.77 8.52
CA MET A 311 -5.10 8.12 7.37
C MET A 311 -4.40 6.80 7.73
N ARG A 312 -3.86 6.69 8.95
CA ARG A 312 -3.30 5.43 9.46
C ARG A 312 -4.41 4.39 9.65
N CYS A 313 -5.55 4.80 10.19
CA CYS A 313 -6.70 3.93 10.35
C CYS A 313 -7.26 3.47 8.99
N VAL A 314 -7.32 4.35 7.99
CA VAL A 314 -7.64 3.96 6.61
C VAL A 314 -6.65 2.92 6.08
N GLY A 315 -5.35 3.06 6.37
CA GLY A 315 -4.34 2.04 6.06
C GLY A 315 -4.63 0.68 6.69
N PHE A 316 -5.07 0.63 7.95
CA PHE A 316 -5.46 -0.62 8.59
C PHE A 316 -6.74 -1.23 7.99
N ILE A 317 -7.71 -0.39 7.62
CA ILE A 317 -8.93 -0.82 6.92
C ILE A 317 -8.55 -1.42 5.55
N MET A 318 -7.70 -0.74 4.78
CA MET A 318 -7.18 -1.25 3.51
C MET A 318 -6.48 -2.60 3.67
N ALA A 319 -5.57 -2.71 4.65
CA ALA A 319 -4.83 -3.95 4.88
C ALA A 319 -5.76 -5.13 5.17
N LYS A 320 -6.79 -4.93 6.02
CA LYS A 320 -7.75 -5.98 6.38
C LYS A 320 -8.74 -6.33 5.26
N MET A 321 -9.10 -5.37 4.41
CA MET A 321 -9.92 -5.64 3.22
C MET A 321 -9.17 -6.50 2.20
N VAL A 322 -7.85 -6.29 2.08
CA VAL A 322 -7.03 -7.01 1.10
C VAL A 322 -6.55 -8.37 1.63
N MET A 323 -6.12 -8.42 2.90
CA MET A 323 -5.60 -9.62 3.56
C MET A 323 -6.52 -10.01 4.72
N LYS A 324 -7.41 -10.99 4.47
CA LYS A 324 -8.41 -11.45 5.45
C LYS A 324 -7.76 -12.06 6.70
N GLU A 325 -6.53 -12.54 6.60
CA GLU A 325 -5.75 -13.08 7.71
C GLU A 325 -5.44 -12.03 8.78
N LEU A 326 -5.44 -10.74 8.42
CA LEU A 326 -5.32 -9.64 9.39
C LEU A 326 -6.59 -9.41 10.21
N MET A 327 -7.66 -10.17 9.96
CA MET A 327 -8.82 -10.23 10.85
C MET A 327 -8.54 -11.05 12.10
N ASP A 328 -7.57 -11.98 12.07
CA ASP A 328 -7.09 -12.70 13.24
C ASP A 328 -6.34 -11.72 14.18
N PRO A 329 -6.78 -11.55 15.44
CA PRO A 329 -6.11 -10.69 16.42
C PRO A 329 -4.62 -11.00 16.61
N LEU A 330 -4.20 -12.26 16.54
CA LEU A 330 -2.81 -12.68 16.75
C LEU A 330 -1.91 -12.24 15.60
N ILE A 331 -2.35 -12.48 14.36
CA ILE A 331 -1.63 -12.04 13.15
C ILE A 331 -1.60 -10.51 13.12
N PHE A 332 -2.72 -9.86 13.43
CA PHE A 332 -2.79 -8.41 13.49
C PHE A 332 -1.91 -7.80 14.59
N ALA A 333 -1.72 -8.48 15.73
CA ALA A 333 -0.80 -8.05 16.77
C ALA A 333 0.66 -8.07 16.27
N LYS A 334 1.08 -9.12 15.55
CA LYS A 334 2.40 -9.18 14.90
C LYS A 334 2.59 -8.04 13.89
N PHE A 335 1.57 -7.80 13.06
CA PHE A 335 1.55 -6.69 12.10
C PHE A 335 1.68 -5.31 12.76
N LYS A 336 0.95 -5.06 13.86
CA LYS A 336 1.09 -3.81 14.62
C LYS A 336 2.47 -3.69 15.27
N SER A 337 2.98 -4.79 15.84
CA SER A 337 4.30 -4.85 16.48
C SER A 337 5.41 -4.45 15.50
N PHE A 338 5.33 -4.91 14.26
CA PHE A 338 6.23 -4.53 13.18
C PHE A 338 6.29 -3.00 12.99
N LEU A 339 5.13 -2.33 12.94
CA LEU A 339 5.06 -0.88 12.76
C LEU A 339 5.51 -0.10 14.02
N THR A 340 5.19 -0.59 15.23
CA THR A 340 5.55 0.07 16.49
C THR A 340 7.05 -0.02 16.80
N LYS A 341 7.74 -1.07 16.31
CA LYS A 341 9.20 -1.19 16.38
C LYS A 341 9.95 -0.17 15.51
N GLY A 342 9.23 0.64 14.74
CA GLY A 342 9.83 1.68 13.89
C GLY A 342 10.34 1.16 12.54
N ASN A 343 9.99 -0.07 12.16
CA ASN A 343 10.32 -0.60 10.84
C ASN A 343 9.64 0.22 9.73
N ASP A 344 10.31 0.33 8.57
CA ASP A 344 9.75 1.01 7.41
C ASP A 344 8.57 0.22 6.83
N PRO A 345 7.35 0.81 6.71
CA PRO A 345 6.19 0.17 6.11
C PRO A 345 6.40 -0.24 4.65
N SER A 346 7.40 0.31 3.97
CA SER A 346 7.80 -0.12 2.63
C SER A 346 8.13 -1.62 2.60
N CYS A 347 8.66 -2.16 3.69
CA CYS A 347 9.06 -3.58 3.79
C CYS A 347 7.90 -4.50 4.22
N LEU A 348 6.66 -4.01 4.24
CA LEU A 348 5.49 -4.80 4.63
C LEU A 348 5.30 -6.03 3.76
N ARG A 349 5.60 -5.96 2.46
CA ARG A 349 5.50 -7.11 1.55
C ARG A 349 6.35 -8.28 2.05
N GLU A 350 7.61 -8.01 2.35
CA GLU A 350 8.60 -9.02 2.74
C GLU A 350 8.27 -9.59 4.11
N PHE A 351 7.83 -8.75 5.05
CA PHE A 351 7.31 -9.19 6.34
C PHE A 351 6.05 -10.07 6.21
N MET A 352 5.10 -9.69 5.36
CA MET A 352 3.85 -10.45 5.19
C MET A 352 4.07 -11.77 4.44
N LEU A 353 5.03 -11.84 3.51
CA LEU A 353 5.44 -13.09 2.86
C LEU A 353 5.99 -14.10 3.87
N GLU A 354 6.73 -13.64 4.88
CA GLU A 354 7.25 -14.53 5.93
C GLU A 354 6.12 -15.11 6.81
N ILE A 355 5.06 -14.33 7.07
CA ILE A 355 3.92 -14.74 7.90
C ILE A 355 2.92 -15.61 7.13
N LEU A 356 2.58 -15.21 5.89
CA LEU A 356 1.49 -15.79 5.11
C LEU A 356 1.97 -16.74 3.99
N GLY A 357 3.23 -16.64 3.57
CA GLY A 357 3.77 -17.36 2.42
C GLY A 357 4.04 -18.84 2.64
N ARG A 358 3.81 -19.36 3.86
CA ARG A 358 4.02 -20.79 4.18
C ARG A 358 2.78 -21.67 3.94
N SER A 359 1.63 -21.09 3.59
CA SER A 359 0.35 -21.80 3.73
C SER A 359 -0.58 -21.74 2.50
N SER A 360 -0.08 -21.81 1.26
CA SER A 360 -0.83 -22.41 0.14
C SER A 360 0.04 -22.57 -1.13
N PRO A 361 -0.19 -23.61 -1.96
CA PRO A 361 0.46 -23.77 -3.26
C PRO A 361 0.01 -22.73 -4.32
N PHE A 362 -1.11 -22.05 -4.09
CA PHE A 362 -1.67 -21.04 -5.00
C PHE A 362 -1.34 -19.59 -4.60
N GLY A 363 -0.55 -19.40 -3.54
CA GLY A 363 -0.23 -18.10 -2.95
C GLY A 363 -1.44 -17.45 -2.25
N ASN A 364 -1.17 -16.34 -1.56
CA ASN A 364 -2.20 -15.57 -0.88
C ASN A 364 -2.84 -14.56 -1.86
N ALA A 365 -4.17 -14.58 -1.99
CA ALA A 365 -4.89 -13.69 -2.91
C ALA A 365 -4.64 -12.19 -2.61
N GLY A 366 -4.57 -11.82 -1.32
CA GLY A 366 -4.27 -10.46 -0.89
C GLY A 366 -2.88 -9.98 -1.34
N LEU A 367 -1.86 -10.82 -1.21
CA LEU A 367 -0.51 -10.51 -1.71
C LEU A 367 -0.51 -10.31 -3.24
N GLN A 368 -1.24 -11.16 -3.98
CA GLN A 368 -1.38 -11.02 -5.43
C GLN A 368 -2.09 -9.71 -5.83
N ILE A 369 -3.09 -9.28 -5.07
CA ILE A 369 -3.80 -8.00 -5.28
C ILE A 369 -2.84 -6.83 -5.12
N LEU A 370 -2.01 -6.82 -4.08
CA LEU A 370 -1.09 -5.72 -3.80
C LEU A 370 0.12 -5.68 -4.74
N ASP A 371 0.56 -6.84 -5.24
CA ASP A 371 1.65 -6.98 -6.22
C ASP A 371 1.25 -6.51 -7.64
N ARG A 372 -0.04 -6.45 -7.95
CA ARG A 372 -0.52 -5.95 -9.26
C ARG A 372 -0.12 -4.49 -9.49
N ASN A 373 -0.11 -4.12 -10.77
CA ASN A 373 0.23 -2.77 -11.24
C ASN A 373 1.58 -2.28 -10.67
N TRP A 374 2.61 -3.13 -10.79
CA TRP A 374 3.96 -2.86 -10.30
C TRP A 374 4.04 -2.60 -8.79
N GLY A 375 3.24 -3.31 -7.99
CA GLY A 375 3.23 -3.15 -6.54
C GLY A 375 2.57 -1.87 -6.04
N ALA A 376 1.72 -1.22 -6.84
CA ALA A 376 1.08 0.05 -6.45
C ALA A 376 0.23 -0.07 -5.17
N GLY A 377 -0.34 -1.25 -4.91
CA GLY A 377 -1.10 -1.48 -3.67
C GLY A 377 -0.21 -1.41 -2.43
N TRP A 378 0.95 -2.06 -2.48
CA TRP A 378 1.95 -1.97 -1.42
C TRP A 378 2.48 -0.55 -1.21
N HIS A 379 2.69 0.21 -2.29
CA HIS A 379 3.12 1.61 -2.19
C HIS A 379 2.07 2.49 -1.50
N LEU A 380 0.80 2.37 -1.86
CA LEU A 380 -0.26 3.12 -1.18
C LEU A 380 -0.32 2.73 0.30
N LEU A 381 -0.25 1.44 0.59
CA LEU A 381 -0.33 0.93 1.96
C LEU A 381 0.86 1.42 2.80
N SER A 382 2.07 1.46 2.25
CA SER A 382 3.25 1.97 2.98
C SER A 382 3.12 3.47 3.29
N LEU A 383 2.56 4.25 2.37
CA LEU A 383 2.30 5.67 2.57
C LEU A 383 1.18 5.95 3.58
N LEU A 384 0.12 5.14 3.61
CA LEU A 384 -0.96 5.23 4.61
C LEU A 384 -0.45 4.86 6.01
N LEU A 385 0.47 3.89 6.09
CA LEU A 385 1.01 3.38 7.36
C LEU A 385 2.36 3.98 7.75
N ALA A 386 2.80 5.04 7.07
CA ALA A 386 4.06 5.75 7.35
C ALA A 386 4.22 6.02 8.86
N THR A 387 5.38 5.69 9.42
CA THR A 387 5.64 5.80 10.87
C THR A 387 5.56 7.25 11.35
N LYS A 388 6.15 8.17 10.58
CA LYS A 388 6.09 9.62 10.85
C LYS A 388 4.78 10.21 10.32
N PRO A 389 3.98 10.92 11.15
CA PRO A 389 2.75 11.58 10.71
C PRO A 389 2.94 12.51 9.51
N SER A 390 4.04 13.26 9.49
CA SER A 390 4.37 14.23 8.42
C SER A 390 4.72 13.59 7.07
N ARG A 391 5.05 12.29 7.05
CA ARG A 391 5.31 11.52 5.81
C ARG A 391 4.09 10.74 5.33
N ARG A 392 2.99 10.76 6.11
CA ARG A 392 1.78 10.02 5.78
C ARG A 392 1.01 10.75 4.69
N ILE A 393 0.52 9.99 3.71
CA ILE A 393 -0.22 10.55 2.59
C ILE A 393 -1.53 11.21 3.04
N SER A 394 -1.89 12.34 2.44
CA SER A 394 -3.17 13.02 2.65
C SER A 394 -4.31 12.28 1.93
N CYS A 395 -5.57 12.53 2.31
CA CYS A 395 -6.71 11.94 1.58
C CYS A 395 -6.70 12.31 0.10
N LEU A 396 -6.43 13.59 -0.21
CA LEU A 396 -6.44 14.10 -1.58
C LEU A 396 -5.37 13.42 -2.43
N ASP A 397 -4.17 13.24 -1.89
CA ASP A 397 -3.08 12.57 -2.61
C ASP A 397 -3.34 11.06 -2.73
N ALA A 398 -3.95 10.45 -1.71
CA ALA A 398 -4.36 9.05 -1.76
C ALA A 398 -5.39 8.79 -2.87
N LEU A 399 -6.38 9.67 -3.03
CA LEU A 399 -7.38 9.60 -4.10
C LEU A 399 -6.76 9.72 -5.51
N ARG A 400 -5.60 10.36 -5.64
CA ARG A 400 -4.83 10.48 -6.89
C ARG A 400 -3.82 9.35 -7.08
N HIS A 401 -3.74 8.41 -6.14
CA HIS A 401 -2.74 7.36 -6.19
C HIS A 401 -3.03 6.35 -7.32
N PRO A 402 -2.02 5.91 -8.10
CA PRO A 402 -2.22 4.97 -9.21
C PRO A 402 -2.94 3.66 -8.86
N PHE A 403 -2.85 3.22 -7.60
CA PHE A 403 -3.61 2.08 -7.11
C PHE A 403 -5.14 2.28 -7.21
N LEU A 404 -5.65 3.49 -6.96
CA LEU A 404 -7.08 3.80 -6.96
C LEU A 404 -7.57 4.34 -8.31
N CYS A 405 -6.70 4.97 -9.08
CA CYS A 405 -7.07 5.53 -10.39
C CYS A 405 -6.96 4.51 -11.55
N GLY A 406 -6.33 3.35 -11.36
CA GLY A 406 -6.17 2.37 -12.44
C GLY A 406 -5.29 2.87 -13.61
N PRO A 407 -4.95 2.01 -14.58
CA PRO A 407 -3.99 2.34 -15.65
C PRO A 407 -4.50 3.36 -16.68
N ARG A 408 -5.82 3.58 -16.74
CA ARG A 408 -6.46 4.47 -17.72
C ARG A 408 -6.37 5.95 -17.34
N TRP A 409 -6.34 6.25 -16.05
CA TRP A 409 -6.25 7.62 -15.57
C TRP A 409 -4.79 8.05 -15.60
N ARG A 410 -4.45 8.96 -16.52
CA ARG A 410 -3.09 9.50 -16.69
C ARG A 410 -2.74 10.46 -15.56
N VAL A 411 -2.57 9.94 -14.34
CA VAL A 411 -1.83 10.64 -13.31
C VAL A 411 -0.38 10.61 -13.76
N VAL A 412 0.26 11.77 -13.90
CA VAL A 412 1.71 11.82 -14.16
C VAL A 412 2.38 11.14 -12.96
N PRO A 413 3.00 9.95 -13.14
CA PRO A 413 3.55 9.23 -12.00
C PRO A 413 4.70 10.03 -11.43
N SER A 414 4.75 10.16 -10.11
CA SER A 414 5.92 10.73 -9.42
C SER A 414 7.16 9.87 -9.69
N MET A 415 8.34 10.44 -9.51
CA MET A 415 9.58 9.67 -9.64
C MET A 415 9.63 8.51 -8.64
N ASP A 416 9.03 8.69 -7.46
CA ASP A 416 9.04 7.69 -6.40
C ASP A 416 8.20 6.46 -6.75
N ILE A 417 7.03 6.64 -7.37
CA ILE A 417 6.23 5.48 -7.83
C ILE A 417 6.93 4.76 -9.00
N ILE A 418 7.66 5.47 -9.86
CA ILE A 418 8.44 4.84 -10.95
C ILE A 418 9.53 3.97 -10.34
N ARG A 419 10.34 4.51 -9.42
CA ARG A 419 11.38 3.75 -8.70
C ARG A 419 10.78 2.55 -7.97
N TRP A 420 9.67 2.75 -7.28
CA TRP A 420 8.94 1.70 -6.59
C TRP A 420 8.57 0.57 -7.55
N GLY A 421 7.96 0.92 -8.68
CA GLY A 421 7.51 -0.04 -9.69
C GLY A 421 8.66 -0.80 -10.36
N LEU A 422 9.79 -0.15 -10.62
CA LEU A 422 11.00 -0.79 -11.13
C LEU A 422 11.52 -1.85 -10.15
N GLY A 423 11.66 -1.48 -8.86
CA GLY A 423 12.12 -2.39 -7.81
C GLY A 423 11.17 -3.58 -7.60
N CYS A 424 9.85 -3.33 -7.52
CA CYS A 424 8.85 -4.40 -7.41
C CYS A 424 8.87 -5.35 -8.61
N THR A 425 9.05 -4.81 -9.82
CA THR A 425 9.12 -5.64 -11.03
C THR A 425 10.40 -6.48 -11.06
N ALA A 426 11.54 -5.92 -10.62
CA ALA A 426 12.79 -6.66 -10.51
C ALA A 426 12.69 -7.81 -9.50
N ILE A 427 12.09 -7.56 -8.34
CA ILE A 427 11.81 -8.60 -7.32
C ILE A 427 10.92 -9.70 -7.91
N ARG A 428 9.80 -9.32 -8.55
CA ARG A 428 8.89 -10.29 -9.14
C ARG A 428 9.51 -11.14 -10.23
N ILE A 429 10.29 -10.54 -11.14
CA ILE A 429 11.01 -11.30 -12.17
C ILE A 429 12.00 -12.26 -11.51
N SER A 430 12.62 -11.88 -10.39
CA SER A 430 13.57 -12.73 -9.66
C SER A 430 12.90 -13.90 -8.94
N GLU A 431 11.70 -13.70 -8.41
CA GLU A 431 10.88 -14.75 -7.77
C GLU A 431 10.26 -15.71 -8.80
N GLU A 432 9.91 -15.20 -9.99
CA GLU A 432 9.44 -16.01 -11.11
C GLU A 432 10.64 -16.71 -11.78
N TYR A 433 10.76 -18.02 -11.62
CA TYR A 433 11.83 -18.86 -12.21
C TYR A 433 12.38 -18.34 -13.57
N ILE A 434 13.59 -17.78 -13.54
CA ILE A 434 14.24 -17.11 -14.68
C ILE A 434 15.05 -18.12 -15.53
N TYR A 435 14.37 -18.81 -16.44
CA TYR A 435 15.03 -19.74 -17.37
C TYR A 435 15.49 -19.08 -18.67
N ARG A 436 14.73 -18.11 -19.19
CA ARG A 436 14.92 -17.64 -20.57
C ARG A 436 15.77 -16.38 -20.65
N GLN A 437 16.62 -16.32 -21.68
CA GLN A 437 17.45 -15.15 -21.99
C GLN A 437 16.68 -13.81 -22.05
N PRO A 438 15.43 -13.75 -22.57
CA PRO A 438 14.62 -12.53 -22.53
C PRO A 438 14.29 -12.04 -21.10
N GLN A 439 14.02 -12.94 -20.16
CA GLN A 439 13.73 -12.57 -18.77
C GLN A 439 14.98 -12.03 -18.08
N ARG A 440 16.14 -12.66 -18.29
CA ARG A 440 17.44 -12.19 -17.79
C ARG A 440 17.80 -10.81 -18.35
N SER A 441 17.62 -10.63 -19.66
CA SER A 441 17.89 -9.35 -20.33
C SER A 441 16.96 -8.25 -19.80
N ARG A 442 15.69 -8.59 -19.57
CA ARG A 442 14.71 -7.66 -18.99
C ARG A 442 15.05 -7.28 -17.54
N LEU A 443 15.49 -8.22 -16.72
CA LEU A 443 15.92 -7.95 -15.35
C LEU A 443 17.17 -7.05 -15.32
N ALA A 444 18.19 -7.37 -16.14
CA ALA A 444 19.38 -6.53 -16.27
C ALA A 444 19.02 -5.08 -16.65
N HIS A 445 18.12 -4.91 -17.62
CA HIS A 445 17.60 -3.61 -18.02
C HIS A 445 16.91 -2.85 -16.85
N PHE A 446 16.13 -3.55 -16.03
CA PHE A 446 15.51 -2.93 -14.85
C PHE A 446 16.53 -2.52 -13.80
N ILE A 447 17.56 -3.34 -13.56
CA ILE A 447 18.64 -3.01 -12.64
C ILE A 447 19.36 -1.74 -13.11
N ASP A 448 19.71 -1.65 -14.39
CA ASP A 448 20.40 -0.46 -14.91
C ASP A 448 19.51 0.80 -14.80
N LEU A 449 18.21 0.69 -15.08
CA LEU A 449 17.24 1.77 -14.87
C LEU A 449 17.16 2.22 -13.41
N MET A 450 17.14 1.27 -12.48
CA MET A 450 17.11 1.56 -11.05
C MET A 450 18.38 2.29 -10.60
N GLU A 451 19.54 1.86 -11.07
CA GLU A 451 20.82 2.48 -10.74
C GLU A 451 20.91 3.93 -11.24
N MET A 452 20.43 4.19 -12.46
CA MET A 452 20.34 5.56 -12.96
C MET A 452 19.37 6.43 -12.17
N LEU A 453 18.27 5.84 -11.69
CA LEU A 453 17.23 6.54 -10.93
C LEU A 453 17.46 6.47 -9.42
N ASN A 454 18.66 6.08 -8.97
CA ASN A 454 18.97 5.88 -7.55
C ASN A 454 18.60 7.14 -6.73
N PRO A 455 17.67 7.04 -5.75
CA PRO A 455 17.26 8.17 -4.93
C PRO A 455 18.36 8.63 -3.95
N HIS A 456 19.34 7.77 -3.67
CA HIS A 456 20.34 7.96 -2.64
C HIS A 456 21.77 7.76 -3.18
N PRO A 457 22.25 8.66 -4.05
CA PRO A 457 23.59 8.55 -4.64
C PRO A 457 24.72 8.86 -3.64
N LYS A 458 24.42 9.54 -2.53
CA LYS A 458 25.42 9.96 -1.55
C LYS A 458 25.63 8.87 -0.49
N PRO A 459 26.89 8.50 -0.16
CA PRO A 459 27.18 7.49 0.87
C PRO A 459 26.58 7.79 2.25
N LYS A 460 26.35 9.07 2.60
CA LYS A 460 25.70 9.44 3.87
C LYS A 460 24.33 8.79 4.04
N ASN A 461 23.55 8.68 2.96
CA ASN A 461 22.21 8.07 3.01
C ASN A 461 22.29 6.55 3.19
N TRP A 462 23.34 5.92 2.66
CA TRP A 462 23.58 4.48 2.80
C TRP A 462 23.87 4.11 4.27
N LEU A 463 24.50 5.00 5.04
CA LEU A 463 24.76 4.76 6.47
C LEU A 463 23.47 4.65 7.30
N GLU A 464 22.35 5.18 6.81
CA GLU A 464 21.03 5.08 7.46
C GLU A 464 20.24 3.86 6.95
N LEU A 465 20.30 3.56 5.65
CA LEU A 465 19.47 2.52 5.02
C LEU A 465 20.09 1.12 5.02
N LEU A 466 21.41 1.03 4.89
CA LEU A 466 22.13 -0.23 4.72
C LEU A 466 22.12 -1.14 5.98
N PRO A 467 22.21 -0.63 7.23
CA PRO A 467 22.18 -1.48 8.41
C PRO A 467 20.88 -2.30 8.49
N GLY A 468 20.99 -3.59 8.79
CA GLY A 468 19.87 -4.53 8.86
C GLY A 468 20.19 -5.88 8.25
N LYS A 469 19.18 -6.74 8.17
CA LYS A 469 19.28 -8.09 7.60
C LYS A 469 18.70 -8.11 6.19
N TRP A 470 19.48 -8.63 5.25
CA TRP A 470 19.16 -8.68 3.83
C TRP A 470 19.21 -10.14 3.35
N ARG A 471 18.21 -10.60 2.62
CA ARG A 471 18.16 -11.93 2.00
C ARG A 471 18.60 -11.81 0.55
N LEU A 472 19.53 -12.65 0.10
CA LEU A 472 19.89 -12.70 -1.31
C LEU A 472 18.73 -13.28 -2.11
N LEU A 473 18.24 -12.52 -3.08
CA LEU A 473 17.15 -12.93 -3.97
C LEU A 473 17.68 -13.49 -5.29
N TYR A 474 18.64 -12.81 -5.90
CA TYR A 474 19.18 -13.18 -7.21
C TYR A 474 20.57 -12.62 -7.43
N CYS A 475 21.36 -13.27 -8.29
CA CYS A 475 22.62 -12.75 -8.80
C CYS A 475 22.58 -12.79 -10.34
N THR A 476 23.13 -11.79 -11.03
CA THR A 476 23.22 -11.82 -12.50
C THR A 476 24.46 -12.56 -13.00
N GLY A 477 25.26 -13.12 -12.09
CA GLY A 477 26.46 -13.87 -12.41
C GLY A 477 26.16 -15.19 -13.14
N LYS A 478 27.19 -15.99 -13.37
CA LYS A 478 27.00 -17.35 -13.91
C LYS A 478 26.32 -18.21 -12.85
N HIS A 479 25.06 -18.55 -13.08
CA HIS A 479 24.33 -19.50 -12.26
C HIS A 479 24.54 -20.89 -12.82
N VAL A 480 24.95 -21.83 -11.97
CA VAL A 480 24.87 -23.25 -12.30
C VAL A 480 23.38 -23.61 -12.26
N GLY A 481 22.78 -23.79 -13.45
CA GLY A 481 21.37 -24.14 -13.58
C GLY A 481 21.10 -25.58 -13.15
N LEU A 482 19.96 -26.14 -13.58
CA LEU A 482 19.70 -27.58 -13.63
C LEU A 482 20.69 -28.24 -14.59
N THR A 483 21.96 -28.27 -14.22
CA THR A 483 22.98 -29.00 -14.95
C THR A 483 22.75 -30.47 -14.66
N LEU A 484 22.88 -31.32 -15.68
CA LEU A 484 22.99 -32.79 -15.54
C LEU A 484 24.20 -33.24 -14.69
N ARG A 485 24.86 -32.29 -14.02
CA ARG A 485 25.98 -32.50 -13.12
C ARG A 485 25.49 -33.32 -11.94
N GLN A 486 26.16 -34.43 -11.71
CA GLN A 486 26.06 -35.18 -10.47
C GLN A 486 27.20 -34.71 -9.55
N PRO A 487 26.92 -33.87 -8.55
CA PRO A 487 27.95 -33.44 -7.62
C PRO A 487 28.36 -34.62 -6.72
N PRO A 488 29.61 -34.67 -6.25
CA PRO A 488 30.09 -35.73 -5.37
C PRO A 488 29.33 -35.73 -4.03
N ILE A 489 28.93 -34.55 -3.55
CA ILE A 489 28.02 -34.37 -2.43
C ILE A 489 26.91 -33.43 -2.87
N ARG A 490 25.67 -33.82 -2.61
CA ARG A 490 24.50 -33.00 -2.92
C ARG A 490 24.22 -32.04 -1.78
N VAL A 491 24.33 -30.75 -2.07
CA VAL A 491 24.03 -29.67 -1.12
C VAL A 491 22.85 -28.88 -1.64
N LEU A 492 21.83 -28.72 -0.79
CA LEU A 492 20.72 -27.82 -1.00
C LEU A 492 20.97 -26.53 -0.21
N VAL A 493 21.20 -25.44 -0.93
CA VAL A 493 21.37 -24.12 -0.32
C VAL A 493 20.00 -23.58 0.10
N GLY A 494 19.88 -23.19 1.36
CA GLY A 494 18.70 -22.52 1.91
C GLY A 494 18.79 -21.00 1.76
N ASP A 495 18.19 -20.27 2.69
CA ASP A 495 18.21 -18.81 2.65
C ASP A 495 19.59 -18.24 3.02
N LEU A 496 20.12 -17.41 2.12
CA LEU A 496 21.37 -16.67 2.27
C LEU A 496 21.07 -15.28 2.82
N HIS A 497 21.64 -14.94 3.98
CA HIS A 497 21.42 -13.66 4.62
C HIS A 497 22.71 -12.86 4.77
N LEU A 498 22.67 -11.58 4.41
CA LEU A 498 23.69 -10.60 4.69
C LEU A 498 23.20 -9.66 5.79
N THR A 499 23.78 -9.78 6.97
CA THR A 499 23.51 -8.88 8.10
C THR A 499 24.56 -7.79 8.12
N VAL A 500 24.12 -6.54 7.99
CA VAL A 500 24.99 -5.37 8.07
C VAL A 500 24.75 -4.68 9.40
N ARG A 501 25.79 -4.55 10.22
CA ARG A 501 25.76 -3.80 11.47
C ARG A 501 26.68 -2.60 11.38
N ARG A 502 26.33 -1.55 12.12
CA ARG A 502 27.10 -0.31 12.17
C ARG A 502 27.72 -0.18 13.56
N ALA A 503 29.04 -0.04 13.63
CA ALA A 503 29.76 0.02 14.90
C ALA A 503 29.44 1.28 15.72
N SER A 504 29.16 2.42 15.06
CA SER A 504 28.66 3.63 15.72
C SER A 504 27.98 4.59 14.73
N LYS A 505 27.10 5.47 15.23
CA LYS A 505 26.39 6.48 14.40
C LYS A 505 27.29 7.51 13.72
N LEU A 506 28.54 7.66 14.16
CA LEU A 506 29.50 8.63 13.62
C LEU A 506 30.51 8.00 12.64
N LYS A 507 30.81 6.71 12.78
CA LYS A 507 31.79 6.02 11.93
C LYS A 507 31.13 5.47 10.65
N ALA A 508 31.90 5.48 9.56
CA ALA A 508 31.55 4.85 8.28
C ALA A 508 31.93 3.36 8.22
N ASN A 509 32.35 2.79 9.35
CA ASN A 509 32.74 1.41 9.49
C ASN A 509 31.50 0.55 9.74
N LEU A 510 31.34 -0.46 8.90
CA LEU A 510 30.24 -1.41 8.91
C LEU A 510 30.83 -2.81 9.06
N SER A 511 30.18 -3.67 9.83
CA SER A 511 30.50 -5.10 9.85
C SER A 511 29.45 -5.83 9.04
N PHE A 512 29.90 -6.66 8.12
CA PHE A 512 29.09 -7.51 7.29
C PHE A 512 29.22 -8.95 7.80
N THR A 513 28.08 -9.61 7.97
CA THR A 513 28.00 -11.02 8.35
C THR A 513 27.13 -11.74 7.33
N SER A 514 27.74 -12.59 6.53
CA SER A 514 27.03 -13.51 5.62
C SER A 514 26.70 -14.78 6.39
N ASP A 515 25.42 -15.11 6.52
CA ASP A 515 24.90 -16.33 7.14
C ASP A 515 24.28 -17.22 6.05
N ILE A 516 24.85 -18.40 5.85
CA ILE A 516 24.46 -19.36 4.82
C ILE A 516 23.99 -20.63 5.51
N GLY A 517 22.69 -20.92 5.42
CA GLY A 517 22.14 -22.22 5.84
C GLY A 517 22.06 -23.16 4.64
N PHE A 518 22.45 -24.41 4.82
CA PHE A 518 22.33 -25.44 3.80
C PHE A 518 22.00 -26.80 4.41
N SER A 519 21.51 -27.71 3.57
CA SER A 519 21.24 -29.10 3.93
C SER A 519 22.01 -30.02 3.00
N VAL A 520 22.74 -30.97 3.59
CA VAL A 520 23.52 -31.98 2.87
C VAL A 520 22.69 -33.25 2.79
N MET A 521 22.37 -33.69 1.57
CA MET A 521 21.57 -34.89 1.36
C MET A 521 22.51 -36.10 1.26
N ILE A 522 22.29 -37.07 2.14
CA ILE A 522 23.06 -38.30 2.21
C ILE A 522 22.38 -39.33 1.28
N GLY A 523 23.15 -39.90 0.34
CA GLY A 523 22.67 -40.95 -0.56
C GLY A 523 22.77 -40.62 -2.06
N PRO A 524 22.53 -41.62 -2.93
CA PRO A 524 22.69 -41.54 -4.39
C PRO A 524 21.53 -40.86 -5.13
N ASP A 525 20.38 -40.63 -4.48
CA ASP A 525 19.20 -40.00 -5.08
C ASP A 525 18.86 -38.65 -4.43
N TRP A 526 18.07 -37.83 -5.11
CA TRP A 526 17.48 -36.63 -4.51
C TRP A 526 16.26 -37.07 -3.68
N PRO A 527 16.33 -37.01 -2.34
CA PRO A 527 15.20 -37.42 -1.51
C PRO A 527 13.99 -36.52 -1.81
N HIS A 528 12.81 -37.13 -1.93
CA HIS A 528 11.59 -36.42 -2.32
C HIS A 528 11.19 -35.32 -1.33
N ASP A 529 11.49 -35.52 -0.05
CA ASP A 529 11.28 -34.57 1.04
C ASP A 529 12.40 -33.52 1.14
N LYS A 530 13.47 -33.65 0.35
CA LYS A 530 14.69 -32.83 0.41
C LYS A 530 15.30 -32.77 1.82
N ALA A 531 15.07 -33.82 2.62
CA ALA A 531 15.65 -33.93 3.95
C ALA A 531 17.16 -34.20 3.86
N GLY A 532 17.90 -33.65 4.81
CA GLY A 532 19.34 -33.81 4.89
C GLY A 532 19.89 -33.16 6.16
N GLU A 533 21.14 -33.47 6.45
CA GLU A 533 21.83 -32.93 7.64
C GLU A 533 22.11 -31.44 7.46
N ARG A 534 21.91 -30.66 8.52
CA ARG A 534 22.03 -29.21 8.42
C ARG A 534 23.49 -28.78 8.57
N GLY A 535 23.85 -27.76 7.81
CA GLY A 535 25.10 -27.06 7.93
C GLY A 535 24.88 -25.55 7.92
N ARG A 536 25.83 -24.84 8.53
CA ARG A 536 25.85 -23.38 8.57
C ARG A 536 27.25 -22.87 8.26
N LEU A 537 27.34 -22.00 7.28
CA LEU A 537 28.56 -21.25 6.97
C LEU A 537 28.34 -19.78 7.32
N GLN A 538 29.28 -19.18 8.04
CA GLN A 538 29.27 -17.78 8.39
C GLN A 538 30.56 -17.10 7.91
N VAL A 539 30.41 -15.94 7.28
CA VAL A 539 31.54 -15.09 6.85
C VAL A 539 31.38 -13.74 7.48
N ILE A 540 32.43 -13.27 8.17
CA ILE A 540 32.44 -11.98 8.86
C ILE A 540 33.55 -11.13 8.24
N SER A 541 33.23 -9.87 7.96
CA SER A 541 34.23 -8.91 7.49
C SER A 541 33.83 -7.49 7.86
N SER A 542 34.83 -6.61 7.98
CA SER A 542 34.63 -5.19 8.25
C SER A 542 34.86 -4.36 6.98
N PHE A 543 34.01 -3.37 6.75
CA PHE A 543 34.01 -2.52 5.57
C PHE A 543 33.99 -1.05 5.95
N THR A 544 34.71 -0.24 5.16
CA THR A 544 34.59 1.22 5.20
C THR A 544 33.82 1.73 3.98
N LEU A 545 32.80 2.54 4.23
CA LEU A 545 31.99 3.14 3.18
C LEU A 545 32.66 4.42 2.64
N ARG A 546 32.95 4.47 1.34
CA ARG A 546 33.52 5.65 0.67
C ARG A 546 32.66 6.09 -0.52
N ALA A 547 32.77 7.35 -0.91
CA ALA A 547 32.21 7.82 -2.16
C ALA A 547 33.01 7.24 -3.33
N GLY A 548 32.31 6.69 -4.32
CA GLY A 548 32.88 6.17 -5.55
C GLY A 548 32.08 6.60 -6.77
N ARG A 549 32.58 6.22 -7.95
CA ARG A 549 31.87 6.35 -9.21
C ARG A 549 31.96 5.03 -9.96
N ARG A 550 30.85 4.62 -10.56
CA ARG A 550 30.82 3.55 -11.55
C ARG A 550 30.97 4.21 -12.92
N LEU A 551 31.93 3.74 -13.71
CA LEU A 551 32.14 4.20 -15.08
C LEU A 551 31.36 3.29 -16.03
N TYR A 552 30.72 3.89 -17.03
CA TYR A 552 30.23 3.19 -18.21
C TYR A 552 31.28 3.41 -19.29
N LEU A 553 31.80 2.31 -19.85
CA LEU A 553 32.81 2.40 -20.90
C LEU A 553 32.13 3.01 -22.13
N LYS A 554 32.63 4.16 -22.60
CA LYS A 554 32.36 4.55 -23.98
C LYS A 554 33.22 3.64 -24.84
N GLN A 555 32.59 2.90 -25.75
CA GLN A 555 33.34 2.11 -26.71
C GLN A 555 34.10 3.08 -27.61
N ASP A 556 35.42 3.17 -27.44
CA ASP A 556 36.27 3.86 -28.40
C ASP A 556 36.26 3.06 -29.70
N ASN A 557 35.97 3.74 -30.81
CA ASN A 557 35.90 3.17 -32.16
C ASN A 557 37.28 2.77 -32.73
N THR A 558 38.22 2.36 -31.89
CA THR A 558 39.55 1.92 -32.31
C THR A 558 39.77 0.48 -31.88
N SER A 559 40.02 -0.35 -32.88
CA SER A 559 40.21 -1.80 -32.83
C SER A 559 41.00 -2.29 -31.63
N GLU A 560 40.43 -3.24 -30.89
CA GLU A 560 41.02 -4.57 -30.68
C GLU A 560 39.99 -5.52 -30.07
N LYS A 561 39.86 -6.70 -30.69
CA LYS A 561 38.89 -7.74 -30.34
C LYS A 561 39.36 -8.47 -29.08
N HIS A 562 38.93 -8.03 -27.91
CA HIS A 562 38.86 -8.89 -26.72
C HIS A 562 37.42 -9.05 -26.25
N SER A 563 36.89 -10.25 -26.48
CA SER A 563 35.52 -10.65 -26.22
C SER A 563 35.28 -10.93 -24.73
N PHE A 564 34.54 -10.05 -24.07
CA PHE A 564 33.69 -10.36 -22.91
C PHE A 564 32.26 -9.87 -23.24
N GLY A 565 31.31 -10.80 -23.45
CA GLY A 565 29.93 -10.45 -23.85
C GLY A 565 29.00 -10.03 -22.69
N PRO A 566 27.72 -9.70 -22.95
CA PRO A 566 27.13 -9.10 -24.14
C PRO A 566 26.93 -7.58 -23.93
N SER A 567 27.67 -6.76 -24.68
CA SER A 567 27.62 -5.28 -24.66
C SER A 567 26.40 -4.67 -25.37
N GLY A 568 25.47 -5.48 -25.89
CA GLY A 568 24.30 -5.01 -26.65
C GLY A 568 23.23 -4.27 -25.84
N ASN A 569 23.35 -4.18 -24.51
CA ASN A 569 22.36 -3.51 -23.67
C ASN A 569 22.55 -1.99 -23.61
N GLU A 570 23.78 -1.48 -23.69
CA GLU A 570 24.07 -0.05 -23.52
C GLU A 570 23.59 0.79 -24.71
N GLU A 571 23.78 0.34 -25.94
CA GLU A 571 23.23 0.98 -27.15
C GLU A 571 21.71 0.90 -27.19
N ALA A 572 21.12 -0.24 -26.82
CA ALA A 572 19.67 -0.42 -26.74
C ALA A 572 19.04 0.46 -25.64
N LEU A 573 19.74 0.68 -24.53
CA LEU A 573 19.37 1.61 -23.47
C LEU A 573 19.44 3.05 -23.98
N ALA A 574 20.57 3.47 -24.56
CA ALA A 574 20.77 4.82 -25.10
C ALA A 574 19.74 5.16 -26.19
N GLN A 575 19.47 4.25 -27.13
CA GLN A 575 18.42 4.41 -28.13
C GLN A 575 17.02 4.52 -27.52
N LYS A 576 16.70 3.78 -26.45
CA LYS A 576 15.39 3.87 -25.77
C LYS A 576 15.24 5.12 -24.91
N PHE A 577 16.30 5.61 -24.28
CA PHE A 577 16.30 6.90 -23.56
C PHE A 577 16.15 8.10 -24.50
N SER A 578 16.58 7.97 -25.75
CA SER A 578 16.35 8.99 -26.78
C SER A 578 14.85 9.18 -27.11
N SER A 579 14.00 8.20 -26.76
CA SER A 579 12.56 8.27 -27.03
C SER A 579 11.88 9.42 -26.28
N LYS A 580 10.95 10.11 -26.96
CA LYS A 580 10.25 11.31 -26.44
C LYS A 580 9.56 11.10 -25.08
N LYS A 581 9.22 9.85 -24.70
CA LYS A 581 8.56 9.51 -23.44
C LYS A 581 9.51 9.56 -22.23
N TRP A 582 10.76 9.11 -22.38
CA TRP A 582 11.73 9.04 -21.28
C TRP A 582 12.52 10.33 -21.12
N ARG A 583 12.72 11.10 -22.20
CA ARG A 583 13.42 12.39 -22.19
C ARG A 583 12.82 13.45 -21.24
N LYS A 584 11.54 13.30 -20.84
CA LYS A 584 10.86 14.17 -19.86
C LYS A 584 10.99 13.69 -18.40
N ILE A 585 11.36 12.44 -18.20
CA ILE A 585 11.34 11.75 -16.90
C ILE A 585 12.77 11.57 -16.38
N THR A 586 13.73 11.27 -17.25
CA THR A 586 15.13 11.14 -16.85
C THR A 586 15.75 12.49 -16.51
N PRO A 587 16.53 12.60 -15.43
CA PRO A 587 17.22 13.84 -15.07
C PRO A 587 18.36 14.19 -16.04
N PHE A 588 18.70 13.28 -16.96
CA PHE A 588 19.80 13.44 -17.91
C PHE A 588 19.28 13.67 -19.33
N LYS A 589 19.92 14.61 -20.05
CA LYS A 589 19.69 14.85 -21.49
C LYS A 589 20.40 13.81 -22.38
N GLU A 590 21.49 13.22 -21.88
CA GLU A 590 22.32 12.18 -22.51
C GLU A 590 22.66 11.07 -21.51
N PHE A 591 23.03 9.88 -21.98
CA PHE A 591 23.40 8.77 -21.10
C PHE A 591 24.73 9.10 -20.37
N PRO A 592 24.78 9.04 -19.03
CA PRO A 592 25.94 9.49 -18.27
C PRO A 592 27.12 8.52 -18.42
N SER A 593 28.33 9.04 -18.64
CA SER A 593 29.57 8.26 -18.67
C SER A 593 29.98 7.69 -17.30
N SER A 594 29.42 8.24 -16.22
CA SER A 594 29.62 7.72 -14.87
C SER A 594 28.43 7.98 -13.97
N LEU A 595 28.17 7.06 -13.03
CA LEU A 595 27.17 7.21 -11.99
C LEU A 595 27.83 7.20 -10.61
N PRO A 596 27.30 7.97 -9.64
CA PRO A 596 27.75 7.89 -8.25
C PRO A 596 27.46 6.50 -7.67
N ALA A 597 28.41 5.94 -6.94
CA ALA A 597 28.29 4.64 -6.27
C ALA A 597 28.92 4.68 -4.87
N ALA A 598 28.52 3.76 -4.00
CA ALA A 598 29.12 3.61 -2.68
C ALA A 598 30.23 2.56 -2.75
N LYS A 599 31.50 2.96 -2.62
CA LYS A 599 32.63 2.04 -2.62
C LYS A 599 32.74 1.35 -1.25
N LEU A 600 32.84 0.04 -1.26
CA LEU A 600 33.02 -0.79 -0.07
C LEU A 600 34.47 -1.28 -0.07
N VAL A 601 35.24 -0.90 0.95
CA VAL A 601 36.64 -1.35 1.10
C VAL A 601 36.69 -2.30 2.28
N SER A 602 36.95 -3.58 1.97
CA SER A 602 37.05 -4.69 2.92
C SER A 602 38.36 -4.65 3.70
N SER A 603 38.31 -5.09 4.95
CA SER A 603 39.45 -5.55 5.74
C SER A 603 39.50 -7.09 5.75
N ASP A 604 40.18 -7.64 6.76
CA ASP A 604 40.23 -9.08 7.08
C ASP A 604 38.86 -9.75 7.04
N ILE A 605 38.88 -11.02 6.64
CA ILE A 605 37.70 -11.87 6.44
C ILE A 605 37.88 -13.13 7.26
N ASP A 606 36.94 -13.37 8.17
CA ASP A 606 36.87 -14.60 8.95
C ASP A 606 35.76 -15.49 8.38
N VAL A 607 36.08 -16.76 8.14
CA VAL A 607 35.14 -17.76 7.61
C VAL A 607 35.03 -18.92 8.60
N THR A 608 33.82 -19.22 9.03
CA THR A 608 33.54 -20.33 9.97
C THR A 608 32.45 -21.23 9.41
N MET A 609 32.67 -22.54 9.41
CA MET A 609 31.71 -23.54 8.94
C MET A 609 31.41 -24.54 10.05
N ASN A 610 30.12 -24.73 10.32
CA ASN A 610 29.61 -25.71 11.27
C ASN A 610 28.75 -26.74 10.52
N LEU A 611 28.99 -28.02 10.79
CA LEU A 611 28.24 -29.15 10.25
C LEU A 611 27.66 -29.95 11.43
N ASP A 612 26.41 -30.41 11.31
CA ASP A 612 25.80 -31.29 12.31
C ASP A 612 26.38 -32.73 12.20
N ASP A 613 26.30 -33.52 13.28
CA ASP A 613 26.70 -34.94 13.27
C ASP A 613 25.86 -35.73 12.25
N PRO A 614 26.44 -36.66 11.46
CA PRO A 614 27.81 -37.19 11.52
C PRO A 614 28.81 -36.48 10.57
N LEU A 615 28.42 -35.37 9.92
CA LEU A 615 29.23 -34.72 8.87
C LEU A 615 30.44 -33.95 9.41
N ASN A 616 30.44 -33.63 10.70
CA ASN A 616 31.57 -33.00 11.40
C ASN A 616 32.77 -33.95 11.62
N GLN A 617 32.59 -35.27 11.45
CA GLN A 617 33.62 -36.27 11.79
C GLN A 617 34.66 -36.48 10.69
N ASN A 618 34.38 -36.04 9.46
CA ASN A 618 35.25 -36.24 8.30
C ASN A 618 35.57 -34.92 7.57
N ILE A 619 36.85 -34.57 7.52
CA ILE A 619 37.37 -33.34 6.91
C ILE A 619 37.21 -33.38 5.38
N ASP A 620 37.31 -34.55 4.75
CA ASP A 620 37.16 -34.69 3.30
C ASP A 620 35.72 -34.41 2.88
N THR A 621 34.74 -34.87 3.67
CA THR A 621 33.32 -34.54 3.43
C THR A 621 33.05 -33.06 3.59
N ALA A 622 33.63 -32.40 4.61
CA ALA A 622 33.52 -30.96 4.78
C ALA A 622 34.12 -30.17 3.61
N THR A 623 35.26 -30.62 3.09
CA THR A 623 35.93 -30.01 1.94
C THR A 623 35.10 -30.12 0.66
N ASN A 624 34.51 -31.30 0.41
CA ASN A 624 33.62 -31.54 -0.72
C ASN A 624 32.33 -30.70 -0.63
N VAL A 625 31.75 -30.56 0.57
CA VAL A 625 30.60 -29.68 0.82
C VAL A 625 30.97 -28.22 0.52
N LEU A 626 32.13 -27.75 0.98
CA LEU A 626 32.59 -26.39 0.73
C LEU A 626 32.81 -26.12 -0.76
N GLN A 627 33.37 -27.08 -1.50
CA GLN A 627 33.56 -26.97 -2.95
C GLN A 627 32.21 -26.91 -3.68
N GLU A 628 31.23 -27.69 -3.24
CA GLU A 628 29.88 -27.65 -3.79
C GLU A 628 29.21 -26.29 -3.55
N LEU A 629 29.28 -25.78 -2.31
CA LEU A 629 28.75 -24.47 -1.95
C LEU A 629 29.37 -23.36 -2.81
N ARG A 630 30.70 -23.35 -2.97
CA ARG A 630 31.43 -22.40 -3.83
C ARG A 630 31.00 -22.44 -5.29
N THR A 631 30.47 -23.56 -5.75
CA THR A 631 29.99 -23.74 -7.12
C THR A 631 28.57 -23.18 -7.31
N GLN A 632 27.71 -23.29 -6.29
CA GLN A 632 26.31 -22.86 -6.38
C GLN A 632 26.08 -21.40 -6.00
N ILE A 633 26.87 -20.85 -5.08
CA ILE A 633 26.66 -19.51 -4.50
C ILE A 633 27.64 -18.51 -5.13
N PRO A 634 27.24 -17.23 -5.35
CA PRO A 634 28.13 -16.21 -5.89
C PRO A 634 29.39 -16.03 -5.03
N PRO A 635 30.58 -15.89 -5.64
CA PRO A 635 31.84 -15.76 -4.90
C PRO A 635 31.86 -14.54 -3.97
N GLU A 636 31.09 -13.49 -4.29
CA GLU A 636 30.94 -12.27 -3.49
C GLU A 636 30.29 -12.52 -2.11
N ILE A 637 29.58 -13.63 -1.93
CA ILE A 637 28.92 -13.99 -0.65
C ILE A 637 29.88 -14.76 0.27
N PHE A 638 30.85 -15.47 -0.30
CA PHE A 638 31.92 -16.14 0.44
C PHE A 638 33.09 -15.23 0.76
N ASP A 639 33.40 -14.36 -0.19
CA ASP A 639 34.49 -13.41 -0.10
C ASP A 639 33.92 -12.02 -0.37
N LEU A 640 33.52 -11.37 0.72
CA LEU A 640 32.89 -10.06 0.66
C LEU A 640 33.84 -9.00 0.10
N SER A 641 35.16 -9.23 0.05
CA SER A 641 36.11 -8.29 -0.59
C SER A 641 35.88 -8.14 -2.09
N LYS A 642 35.21 -9.12 -2.72
CA LYS A 642 34.82 -9.07 -4.14
C LYS A 642 33.63 -8.14 -4.40
N ILE A 643 33.00 -7.60 -3.37
CA ILE A 643 31.98 -6.56 -3.52
C ILE A 643 32.67 -5.21 -3.69
N VAL A 644 32.57 -4.64 -4.89
CA VAL A 644 33.27 -3.39 -5.24
C VAL A 644 32.48 -2.17 -4.83
N CYS A 645 31.19 -2.15 -5.17
CA CYS A 645 30.34 -1.01 -4.89
C CYS A 645 28.86 -1.35 -4.76
N GLY A 646 28.16 -0.54 -3.98
CA GLY A 646 26.71 -0.47 -3.96
C GLY A 646 26.21 0.57 -4.95
N THR A 647 25.24 0.17 -5.78
CA THR A 647 24.71 1.01 -6.86
C THR A 647 23.27 1.46 -6.63
N TYR A 648 22.49 0.72 -5.85
CA TYR A 648 21.13 1.10 -5.45
C TYR A 648 20.82 0.63 -4.03
N VAL A 649 20.17 1.49 -3.24
CA VAL A 649 19.61 1.12 -1.95
C VAL A 649 18.31 1.89 -1.72
N ASP A 650 17.27 1.17 -1.32
CA ASP A 650 16.10 1.71 -0.63
C ASP A 650 15.83 0.86 0.63
N SER A 651 14.73 1.10 1.34
CA SER A 651 14.44 0.35 2.57
C SER A 651 14.15 -1.14 2.36
N ARG A 652 13.77 -1.54 1.14
CA ARG A 652 13.33 -2.89 0.78
C ARG A 652 14.37 -3.65 -0.03
N LEU A 653 15.12 -2.96 -0.87
CA LEU A 653 15.93 -3.54 -1.94
C LEU A 653 17.33 -2.95 -1.95
N LEU A 654 18.32 -3.83 -2.07
CA LEU A 654 19.74 -3.48 -2.13
C LEU A 654 20.36 -4.15 -3.37
N VAL A 655 21.11 -3.36 -4.13
CA VAL A 655 21.89 -3.86 -5.28
C VAL A 655 23.37 -3.59 -5.03
N LEU A 656 24.14 -4.68 -4.99
CA LEU A 656 25.59 -4.66 -4.86
C LEU A 656 26.23 -5.20 -6.16
N ARG A 657 27.37 -4.64 -6.55
CA ARG A 657 28.13 -5.06 -7.74
C ARG A 657 29.43 -5.75 -7.34
N GLY A 658 29.68 -6.91 -7.92
CA GLY A 658 30.92 -7.66 -7.79
C GLY A 658 32.04 -7.16 -8.72
N VAL A 659 33.27 -7.62 -8.51
CA VAL A 659 34.44 -7.33 -9.39
C VAL A 659 34.19 -7.75 -10.84
N ASN A 660 33.45 -8.83 -11.04
CA ASN A 660 33.05 -9.36 -12.36
C ASN A 660 31.92 -8.54 -13.03
N GLY A 661 31.43 -7.47 -12.41
CA GLY A 661 30.30 -6.67 -12.89
C GLY A 661 28.91 -7.26 -12.62
N SER A 662 28.83 -8.45 -12.02
CA SER A 662 27.55 -9.07 -11.64
C SER A 662 26.82 -8.22 -10.60
N ALA A 663 25.49 -8.20 -10.69
CA ALA A 663 24.62 -7.55 -9.72
C ALA A 663 24.03 -8.59 -8.78
N LEU A 664 24.22 -8.39 -7.48
CA LEU A 664 23.59 -9.13 -6.42
C LEU A 664 22.39 -8.31 -5.91
N LEU A 665 21.20 -8.92 -6.00
CA LEU A 665 19.93 -8.34 -5.60
C LEU A 665 19.50 -8.91 -4.26
N PHE A 666 19.30 -8.05 -3.27
CA PHE A 666 18.88 -8.45 -1.93
C PHE A 666 17.58 -7.77 -1.52
N THR A 667 16.71 -8.50 -0.82
CA THR A 667 15.51 -7.96 -0.18
C THR A 667 15.67 -7.89 1.33
N ARG A 668 14.96 -6.98 1.99
CA ARG A 668 14.97 -6.89 3.46
C ARG A 668 14.33 -8.14 4.08
N SER A 669 14.90 -8.67 5.16
CA SER A 669 14.31 -9.79 5.92
C SER A 669 14.14 -9.44 7.39
N PHE A 670 13.10 -10.00 8.00
CA PHE A 670 12.74 -9.77 9.41
C PHE A 670 12.82 -11.05 10.26
N VAL A 671 13.40 -12.12 9.71
CA VAL A 671 13.58 -13.39 10.43
C VAL A 671 14.61 -13.22 11.54
N ASP A 672 14.14 -13.08 12.78
CA ASP A 672 14.92 -13.45 13.96
C ASP A 672 14.81 -14.96 14.13
N ARG A 673 15.88 -15.68 13.79
CA ARG A 673 15.92 -17.15 13.83
C ARG A 673 15.98 -17.71 15.27
N ASN A 674 15.46 -16.96 16.25
CA ASN A 674 15.38 -17.32 17.67
C ASN A 674 13.96 -17.71 18.11
N SER A 675 13.01 -17.83 17.18
CA SER A 675 11.66 -18.36 17.49
C SER A 675 11.35 -19.62 16.66
N SER A 676 12.24 -20.61 16.73
CA SER A 676 11.83 -22.00 16.58
C SER A 676 11.53 -22.53 17.98
N SER A 677 10.28 -22.38 18.40
CA SER A 677 9.64 -23.29 19.36
C SER A 677 9.06 -24.45 18.56
#